data_AF-A0A9P8MVJ4-F1
#
_entry.id   AF-A0A9P8MVJ4-F1
#
_cell.length_a   1.000
_cell.length_b   1.000
_cell.length_c   1.000
_cell.angle_alpha   90.00
_cell.angle_beta   90.00
_cell.angle_gamma   90.00
#
_symmetry.space_group_name_H-M   'P 1'
#
loop_
_entity.id
_entity.type
_entity.pdbx_description
1 polymer ?
#
loop_
_entity_poly.entity_id
_entity_poly.type
_entity_poly.pdbx_seq_one_letter_code
_entity_poly.pdbx_strand_id
1 'polypeptide(L)'
;MLRTWSKLGNHSLRMPALRFISAALLVLAFSAASVHFYLLSLTGGDLEWIKQHMGTLGVELVLSVLLYSAAITLVYTLRLPRAWRLVLGVILVVKLALVRAADRGESFARHGNYNMILFVVLAVPLNLVVFATVLLYRSTRHFWRIAGAFVVSLLLLTSVSLVRQRARWRAGFLGRGYQPDAAACRFPEPNWPFIDLLPAGAQNFWTGSQSCPLPSIDFDARLTQHDALLTIDGCPPGLPVSYDVLPDTRSWPASEKKEYVLNRMIVQRTVRREYTGRVRLDVRSTETVIARCGHEEKLLLRVARTLPPARVSQGRTETQRPNILLLSFDAVSRRGFHRRLRRTSKLLEELHEPGRRQLYQFSRSHAVGFNTDDNSRSMYTGTIRRSGVDPVWQQFRDAGYVVAHTDTSCQDWSSQYEDRNTSITAVDHEMLGPACWPPYFALRSNPYGNFNGPFSIRRRCAFGDYVHAWNFDFTRRVRDAYPDWPSLLSVNFIEGHEGTGEVLATVDRQLHDFLAELRDDGSLDNTIVLFFADHGLHMGLNFLFTQNGRIEHQNPVLHILLPAHVALRLHAKDGSDGLLANEQALVTHYNTHCTLRVLADMEQWPPSRDSPYWDMSLFEPQPRNLTCEAAGIRSIYCQCEE
;
A
#
# COMPACT_ATOMS: atom_id res chain seq x y z
N MET A 1 -17.83 -43.09 83.93
CA MET A 1 -17.19 -44.39 83.64
C MET A 1 -17.75 -44.95 82.33
N LEU A 2 -16.88 -45.08 81.33
CA LEU A 2 -16.84 -46.17 80.35
C LEU A 2 -18.12 -46.53 79.56
N ARG A 3 -18.23 -46.00 78.34
CA ARG A 3 -17.97 -46.79 77.10
C ARG A 3 -18.11 -45.92 75.86
N THR A 4 -16.96 -45.40 75.46
CA THR A 4 -16.55 -45.17 74.07
C THR A 4 -16.62 -46.48 73.26
N TRP A 5 -16.61 -46.35 71.93
CA TRP A 5 -16.41 -47.40 70.92
C TRP A 5 -17.65 -48.19 70.44
N SER A 6 -18.40 -47.59 69.51
CA SER A 6 -18.76 -48.26 68.24
C SER A 6 -19.53 -47.29 67.33
N LYS A 7 -18.79 -46.59 66.46
CA LYS A 7 -19.29 -46.10 65.16
C LYS A 7 -18.11 -45.59 64.32
N LEU A 8 -17.10 -46.46 64.18
CA LEU A 8 -16.27 -46.46 62.98
C LEU A 8 -17.12 -47.16 61.90
N GLY A 9 -17.85 -46.36 61.14
CA GLY A 9 -18.77 -46.84 60.11
C GLY A 9 -18.75 -45.91 58.91
N ASN A 10 -17.87 -46.23 57.96
CA ASN A 10 -17.92 -45.83 56.55
C ASN A 10 -18.04 -44.34 56.23
N HIS A 11 -16.92 -43.61 56.30
CA HIS A 11 -16.60 -42.68 55.22
C HIS A 11 -16.26 -43.50 53.97
N SER A 12 -17.28 -43.95 53.23
CA SER A 12 -17.07 -44.29 51.83
C SER A 12 -16.73 -43.00 51.10
N LEU A 13 -15.43 -42.73 50.92
CA LEU A 13 -14.92 -41.87 49.86
C LEU A 13 -15.55 -42.37 48.56
N ARG A 14 -16.67 -41.76 48.16
CA ARG A 14 -17.24 -41.95 46.82
C ARG A 14 -16.20 -41.42 45.84
N MET A 15 -15.32 -42.30 45.35
CA MET A 15 -14.38 -41.98 44.29
C MET A 15 -15.16 -41.43 43.09
N PRO A 16 -15.08 -40.12 42.76
CA PRO A 16 -15.60 -39.59 41.52
C PRO A 16 -14.50 -39.61 40.45
N ALA A 17 -13.52 -40.51 40.55
CA ALA A 17 -12.15 -40.08 40.26
C ALA A 17 -11.63 -40.50 38.87
N LEU A 18 -11.57 -41.80 38.55
CA LEU A 18 -10.73 -42.24 37.43
C LEU A 18 -11.14 -41.71 36.04
N ARG A 19 -12.45 -41.66 35.75
CA ARG A 19 -12.95 -41.22 34.43
C ARG A 19 -12.80 -39.71 34.22
N PHE A 20 -12.95 -38.91 35.27
CA PHE A 20 -12.74 -37.46 35.18
C PHE A 20 -11.25 -37.11 35.19
N ILE A 21 -10.43 -37.87 35.92
CA ILE A 21 -8.97 -37.73 35.91
C ILE A 21 -8.42 -38.05 34.52
N SER A 22 -8.78 -39.18 33.92
CA SER A 22 -8.33 -39.52 32.55
C SER A 22 -8.77 -38.50 31.50
N ALA A 23 -10.02 -38.02 31.58
CA ALA A 23 -10.52 -36.93 30.73
C ALA A 23 -9.73 -35.62 30.92
N ALA A 24 -9.43 -35.24 32.16
CA ALA A 24 -8.65 -34.05 32.47
C ALA A 24 -7.19 -34.19 32.02
N LEU A 25 -6.58 -35.35 32.22
CA LEU A 25 -5.22 -35.65 31.75
C LEU A 25 -5.13 -35.55 30.22
N LEU A 26 -6.14 -36.01 29.50
CA LEU A 26 -6.19 -35.87 28.04
C LEU A 26 -6.23 -34.40 27.61
N VAL A 27 -7.09 -33.58 28.22
CA VAL A 27 -7.14 -32.12 27.97
C VAL A 27 -5.78 -31.47 28.24
N LEU A 28 -5.15 -31.83 29.37
CA LEU A 28 -3.85 -31.29 29.75
C LEU A 28 -2.72 -31.74 28.81
N ALA A 29 -2.77 -32.97 28.30
CA ALA A 29 -1.82 -33.49 27.33
C ALA A 29 -1.89 -32.74 26.00
N PHE A 30 -3.09 -32.56 25.43
CA PHE A 30 -3.29 -31.73 24.23
C PHE A 30 -2.83 -30.28 24.45
N SER A 31 -3.15 -29.72 25.62
CA SER A 31 -2.71 -28.37 25.99
C SER A 31 -1.19 -28.27 26.12
N ALA A 32 -0.52 -29.27 26.70
CA ALA A 32 0.94 -29.28 26.81
C ALA A 32 1.62 -29.43 25.44
N ALA A 33 1.09 -30.31 24.59
CA ALA A 33 1.56 -30.47 23.21
C ALA A 33 1.39 -29.17 22.40
N SER A 34 0.26 -28.49 22.54
CA SER A 34 0.04 -27.17 21.93
C SER A 34 1.11 -26.15 22.34
N VAL A 35 1.44 -26.07 23.64
CA VAL A 35 2.51 -25.17 24.13
C VAL A 35 3.86 -25.56 23.54
N HIS A 36 4.19 -26.84 23.50
CA HIS A 36 5.45 -27.32 22.94
C HIS A 36 5.64 -26.86 21.48
N PHE A 37 4.65 -27.11 20.63
CA PHE A 37 4.68 -26.69 19.23
C PHE A 37 4.69 -25.18 19.05
N TYR A 38 4.00 -24.43 19.92
CA TYR A 38 4.11 -22.97 19.91
C TYR A 38 5.55 -22.53 20.20
N LEU A 39 6.20 -23.10 21.21
CA LEU A 39 7.57 -22.73 21.55
C LEU A 39 8.56 -23.11 20.45
N LEU A 40 8.35 -24.22 19.74
CA LEU A 40 9.12 -24.56 18.53
C LEU A 40 8.93 -23.52 17.43
N SER A 41 7.70 -23.02 17.24
CA SER A 41 7.41 -21.97 16.26
C SER A 41 8.10 -20.64 16.56
N LEU A 42 8.61 -20.42 17.79
CA LEU A 42 9.35 -19.20 18.17
C LEU A 42 10.84 -19.26 17.81
N THR A 43 11.33 -20.38 17.27
CA THR A 43 12.72 -20.47 16.82
C THR A 43 12.96 -19.47 15.68
N GLY A 44 13.90 -18.55 15.90
CA GLY A 44 14.18 -17.43 14.99
C GLY A 44 15.65 -17.33 14.63
N GLY A 45 15.92 -16.70 13.50
CA GLY A 45 17.27 -16.50 12.96
C GLY A 45 17.36 -15.23 12.12
N ASP A 46 18.38 -15.14 11.28
CA ASP A 46 18.44 -14.11 10.24
C ASP A 46 17.40 -14.35 9.13
N LEU A 47 17.32 -13.42 8.18
CA LEU A 47 16.33 -13.48 7.10
C LEU A 47 16.47 -14.75 6.24
N GLU A 48 17.69 -15.20 5.95
CA GLU A 48 17.92 -16.38 5.12
C GLU A 48 17.52 -17.66 5.85
N TRP A 49 17.84 -17.76 7.14
CA TRP A 49 17.37 -18.85 7.98
C TRP A 49 15.84 -18.89 8.03
N ILE A 50 15.19 -17.75 8.25
CA ILE A 50 13.72 -17.67 8.27
C ILE A 50 13.12 -18.13 6.93
N LYS A 51 13.65 -17.68 5.80
CA LYS A 51 13.17 -18.12 4.47
C LYS A 51 13.23 -19.64 4.31
N GLN A 52 14.30 -20.27 4.78
CA GLN A 52 14.48 -21.72 4.69
C GLN A 52 13.57 -22.51 5.65
N HIS A 53 13.19 -21.91 6.79
CA HIS A 53 12.44 -22.59 7.85
C HIS A 53 10.97 -22.14 7.96
N MET A 54 10.52 -21.14 7.18
CA MET A 54 9.18 -20.55 7.29
C MET A 54 8.06 -21.58 7.20
N GLY A 55 8.20 -22.57 6.31
CA GLY A 55 7.23 -23.67 6.17
C GLY A 55 7.11 -24.49 7.45
N THR A 56 8.24 -24.88 8.05
CA THR A 56 8.29 -25.63 9.31
C THR A 56 7.69 -24.82 10.45
N LEU A 57 8.12 -23.56 10.65
CA LEU A 57 7.59 -22.68 11.69
C LEU A 57 6.07 -22.51 11.59
N GLY A 58 5.56 -22.36 10.36
CA GLY A 58 4.13 -22.28 10.08
C GLY A 58 3.38 -23.55 10.45
N VAL A 59 3.93 -24.73 10.12
CA VAL A 59 3.36 -26.03 10.50
C VAL A 59 3.30 -26.17 12.02
N GLU A 60 4.37 -25.83 12.74
CA GLU A 60 4.38 -25.92 14.20
C GLU A 60 3.34 -25.00 14.84
N LEU A 61 3.17 -23.79 14.31
CA LEU A 61 2.15 -22.87 14.79
C LEU A 61 0.73 -23.40 14.53
N VAL A 62 0.46 -23.96 13.35
CA VAL A 62 -0.83 -24.55 13.00
C VAL A 62 -1.12 -25.77 13.89
N LEU A 63 -0.15 -26.66 14.10
CA LEU A 63 -0.29 -27.80 15.01
C LEU A 63 -0.61 -27.34 16.42
N SER A 64 0.06 -26.28 16.90
CA SER A 64 -0.24 -25.66 18.19
C SER A 64 -1.71 -25.22 18.30
N VAL A 65 -2.24 -24.55 17.27
CA VAL A 65 -3.65 -24.11 17.20
C VAL A 65 -4.61 -25.29 17.20
N LEU A 66 -4.35 -26.32 16.40
CA LEU A 66 -5.20 -27.51 16.30
C LEU A 66 -5.28 -28.26 17.64
N LEU A 67 -4.14 -28.46 18.29
CA LEU A 67 -4.06 -29.13 19.60
C LEU A 67 -4.73 -28.31 20.71
N TYR A 68 -4.58 -26.98 20.69
CA TYR A 68 -5.29 -26.09 21.61
C TYR A 68 -6.80 -26.19 21.42
N SER A 69 -7.26 -26.17 20.15
CA SER A 69 -8.67 -26.29 19.80
C SER A 69 -9.25 -27.65 20.18
N ALA A 70 -8.46 -28.72 20.05
CA ALA A 70 -8.82 -30.05 20.56
C ALA A 70 -8.99 -30.04 22.09
N ALA A 71 -8.05 -29.41 22.82
CA ALA A 71 -8.14 -29.29 24.27
C ALA A 71 -9.41 -28.54 24.72
N ILE A 72 -9.71 -27.38 24.10
CA ILE A 72 -10.95 -26.62 24.37
C ILE A 72 -12.18 -27.48 24.07
N THR A 73 -12.19 -28.14 22.91
CA THR A 73 -13.30 -28.98 22.47
C THR A 73 -13.60 -30.10 23.46
N LEU A 74 -12.56 -30.76 23.98
CA LEU A 74 -12.69 -31.80 24.99
C LEU A 74 -13.30 -31.28 26.31
N VAL A 75 -12.99 -30.04 26.74
CA VAL A 75 -13.56 -29.45 27.97
C VAL A 75 -15.09 -29.41 27.95
N TYR A 76 -15.71 -29.10 26.81
CA TYR A 76 -17.18 -29.00 26.72
C TYR A 76 -17.87 -30.21 26.05
N THR A 77 -17.11 -31.08 25.37
CA THR A 77 -17.66 -32.32 24.80
C THR A 77 -17.65 -33.48 25.78
N LEU A 78 -16.62 -33.60 26.62
CA LEU A 78 -16.54 -34.61 27.67
C LEU A 78 -17.53 -34.30 28.81
N ARG A 79 -18.07 -35.35 29.44
CA ARG A 79 -19.05 -35.25 30.54
C ARG A 79 -18.37 -34.89 31.87
N LEU A 80 -17.69 -33.74 31.91
CA LEU A 80 -16.98 -33.25 33.10
C LEU A 80 -17.90 -32.45 34.04
N PRO A 81 -17.75 -32.57 35.38
CA PRO A 81 -18.45 -31.71 36.32
C PRO A 81 -18.13 -30.22 36.09
N ARG A 82 -19.06 -29.33 36.45
CA ARG A 82 -18.92 -27.87 36.22
C ARG A 82 -17.61 -27.31 36.80
N ALA A 83 -17.23 -27.71 38.00
CA ALA A 83 -15.99 -27.28 38.66
C ALA A 83 -14.74 -27.65 37.84
N TRP A 84 -14.68 -28.89 37.32
CA TRP A 84 -13.57 -29.34 36.47
C TRP A 84 -13.49 -28.56 35.17
N ARG A 85 -14.63 -28.26 34.53
CA ARG A 85 -14.66 -27.45 33.31
C ARG A 85 -14.16 -26.03 33.56
N LEU A 86 -14.54 -25.42 34.68
CA LEU A 86 -14.08 -24.08 35.06
C LEU A 86 -12.57 -24.09 35.32
N VAL A 87 -12.06 -25.04 36.10
CA VAL A 87 -10.62 -25.16 36.38
C VAL A 87 -9.82 -25.38 35.09
N LEU A 88 -10.22 -26.32 34.24
CA LEU A 88 -9.53 -26.57 32.96
C LEU A 88 -9.61 -25.36 32.02
N GLY A 89 -10.75 -24.67 31.97
CA GLY A 89 -10.90 -23.43 31.20
C GLY A 89 -9.94 -22.34 31.66
N VAL A 90 -9.85 -22.10 32.97
CA VAL A 90 -8.90 -21.12 33.55
C VAL A 90 -7.46 -21.52 33.23
N ILE A 91 -7.10 -22.81 33.35
CA ILE A 91 -5.76 -23.29 32.99
C ILE A 91 -5.43 -23.00 31.51
N LEU A 92 -6.36 -23.24 30.59
CA LEU A 92 -6.16 -22.98 29.16
C LEU A 92 -5.97 -21.48 28.86
N VAL A 93 -6.67 -20.59 29.57
CA VAL A 93 -6.52 -19.13 29.43
C VAL A 93 -5.19 -18.65 30.02
N VAL A 94 -4.85 -19.08 31.24
CA VAL A 94 -3.58 -18.71 31.89
C VAL A 94 -2.39 -19.19 31.06
N LYS A 95 -2.43 -20.41 30.51
CA LYS A 95 -1.38 -20.92 29.64
C LYS A 95 -1.18 -20.06 28.39
N LEU A 96 -2.26 -19.59 27.76
CA LEU A 96 -2.14 -18.71 26.60
C LEU A 96 -1.45 -17.39 26.97
N ALA A 97 -1.73 -16.83 28.16
CA ALA A 97 -1.04 -15.65 28.67
C ALA A 97 0.47 -15.92 28.92
N LEU A 98 0.83 -17.10 29.44
CA LEU A 98 2.23 -17.51 29.63
C LEU A 98 2.97 -17.67 28.29
N VAL A 99 2.31 -18.30 27.30
CA VAL A 99 2.86 -18.45 25.95
C VAL A 99 3.09 -17.09 25.29
N ARG A 100 2.16 -16.14 25.44
CA ARG A 100 2.35 -14.74 25.01
C ARG A 100 3.49 -14.02 25.74
N ALA A 101 3.77 -14.39 26.98
CA ALA A 101 4.88 -13.81 27.73
C ALA A 101 6.25 -14.40 27.34
N ALA A 102 6.29 -15.57 26.71
CA ALA A 102 7.53 -16.26 26.34
C ALA A 102 8.35 -15.49 25.30
N ASP A 103 7.68 -14.87 24.31
CA ASP A 103 8.33 -13.97 23.36
C ASP A 103 7.35 -12.88 22.90
N ARG A 104 7.81 -11.63 22.98
CA ARG A 104 7.08 -10.42 22.57
C ARG A 104 7.84 -9.61 21.52
N GLY A 105 8.84 -10.22 20.90
CA GLY A 105 9.61 -9.58 19.84
C GLY A 105 8.82 -9.45 18.54
N GLU A 106 9.34 -8.58 17.67
CA GLU A 106 8.83 -8.27 16.34
C GLU A 106 9.93 -8.32 15.26
N SER A 107 11.05 -8.99 15.56
CA SER A 107 12.16 -9.22 14.62
C SER A 107 12.19 -10.66 14.13
N PHE A 108 12.95 -10.96 13.08
CA PHE A 108 13.13 -12.35 12.61
C PHE A 108 13.68 -13.28 13.69
N ALA A 109 14.58 -12.79 14.54
CA ALA A 109 15.14 -13.55 15.67
C ALA A 109 14.17 -13.73 16.85
N ARG A 110 13.23 -12.80 17.04
CA ARG A 110 12.21 -12.83 18.09
C ARG A 110 10.90 -12.31 17.53
N HIS A 111 10.00 -13.21 17.14
CA HIS A 111 8.77 -12.89 16.40
C HIS A 111 7.51 -13.35 17.13
N GLY A 112 7.58 -13.58 18.45
CA GLY A 112 6.45 -14.10 19.23
C GLY A 112 5.18 -13.26 19.19
N ASN A 113 5.26 -11.94 18.96
CA ASN A 113 4.06 -11.14 18.71
C ASN A 113 3.33 -11.56 17.41
N TYR A 114 4.07 -11.85 16.33
CA TYR A 114 3.49 -12.31 15.08
C TYR A 114 2.85 -13.68 15.23
N ASN A 115 3.53 -14.62 15.89
CA ASN A 115 2.97 -15.96 16.13
C ASN A 115 1.72 -15.90 17.00
N MET A 116 1.68 -15.01 18.00
CA MET A 116 0.48 -14.85 18.83
C MET A 116 -0.70 -14.29 18.03
N ILE A 117 -0.44 -13.32 17.14
CA ILE A 117 -1.47 -12.78 16.24
C ILE A 117 -2.01 -13.91 15.35
N LEU A 118 -1.13 -14.63 14.66
CA LEU A 118 -1.51 -15.75 13.79
C LEU A 118 -2.24 -16.85 14.57
N PHE A 119 -1.79 -17.19 15.78
CA PHE A 119 -2.44 -18.15 16.65
C PHE A 119 -3.89 -17.73 16.95
N VAL A 120 -4.11 -16.48 17.35
CA VAL A 120 -5.46 -15.97 17.64
C VAL A 120 -6.33 -15.93 16.39
N VAL A 121 -5.78 -15.47 15.26
CA VAL A 121 -6.46 -15.38 13.96
C VAL A 121 -6.93 -16.76 13.47
N LEU A 122 -6.17 -17.81 13.74
CA LEU A 122 -6.55 -19.18 13.38
C LEU A 122 -7.46 -19.83 14.44
N ALA A 123 -7.10 -19.71 15.73
CA ALA A 123 -7.78 -20.41 16.82
C ALA A 123 -9.20 -19.90 17.06
N VAL A 124 -9.44 -18.59 17.03
CA VAL A 124 -10.76 -18.03 17.38
C VAL A 124 -11.83 -18.45 16.36
N PRO A 125 -11.67 -18.23 15.03
CA PRO A 125 -12.67 -18.66 14.06
C PRO A 125 -12.86 -20.18 14.06
N LEU A 126 -11.77 -20.95 14.17
CA LEU A 126 -11.83 -22.41 14.25
C LEU A 126 -12.69 -22.87 15.43
N ASN A 127 -12.44 -22.36 16.64
CA ASN A 127 -13.19 -22.77 17.83
C ASN A 127 -14.65 -22.33 17.78
N LEU A 128 -14.97 -21.18 17.17
CA LEU A 128 -16.36 -20.77 16.92
C LEU A 128 -17.08 -21.76 15.99
N VAL A 129 -16.44 -22.15 14.89
CA VAL A 129 -16.99 -23.13 13.93
C VAL A 129 -17.16 -24.50 14.60
N VAL A 130 -16.16 -24.99 15.33
CA VAL A 130 -16.25 -26.28 16.03
C VAL A 130 -17.36 -26.25 17.07
N PHE A 131 -17.46 -25.18 17.86
CA PHE A 131 -18.52 -25.02 18.85
C PHE A 131 -19.91 -25.01 18.22
N ALA A 132 -20.13 -24.21 17.16
CA ALA A 132 -21.39 -24.17 16.43
C ALA A 132 -21.73 -25.55 15.82
N THR A 133 -20.74 -26.25 15.28
CA THR A 133 -20.91 -27.60 14.72
C THR A 133 -21.35 -28.59 15.80
N VAL A 134 -20.70 -28.58 16.97
CA VAL A 134 -21.08 -29.45 18.10
C VAL A 134 -22.49 -29.13 18.60
N LEU A 135 -22.85 -27.86 18.70
CA LEU A 135 -24.21 -27.45 19.08
C LEU A 135 -25.25 -27.95 18.08
N LEU A 136 -25.03 -27.74 16.78
CA LEU A 136 -25.92 -28.21 15.72
C LEU A 136 -26.04 -29.73 15.74
N TYR A 137 -24.93 -30.45 15.88
CA TYR A 137 -24.91 -31.91 15.99
C TYR A 137 -25.77 -32.42 17.15
N ARG A 138 -25.70 -31.73 18.31
CA ARG A 138 -26.49 -32.09 19.50
C ARG A 138 -27.95 -31.65 19.41
N SER A 139 -28.27 -30.62 18.64
CA SER A 139 -29.60 -30.00 18.60
C SER A 139 -30.55 -30.60 17.57
N THR A 140 -30.06 -31.33 16.56
CA THR A 140 -30.92 -31.85 15.49
C THR A 140 -30.51 -33.23 14.97
N ARG A 141 -31.51 -34.09 14.73
CA ARG A 141 -31.32 -35.40 14.08
C ARG A 141 -30.96 -35.30 12.59
N HIS A 142 -31.17 -34.14 11.98
CA HIS A 142 -30.90 -33.90 10.55
C HIS A 142 -29.53 -33.29 10.29
N PHE A 143 -28.64 -33.26 11.28
CA PHE A 143 -27.31 -32.64 11.20
C PHE A 143 -26.58 -32.96 9.90
N TRP A 144 -26.44 -34.25 9.56
CA TRP A 144 -25.71 -34.67 8.36
C TRP A 144 -26.32 -34.17 7.05
N ARG A 145 -27.66 -34.03 6.98
CA ARG A 145 -28.33 -33.45 5.80
C ARG A 145 -28.06 -31.96 5.69
N ILE A 146 -28.15 -31.23 6.81
CA ILE A 146 -27.89 -29.79 6.86
C ILE A 146 -26.42 -29.51 6.54
N ALA A 147 -25.50 -30.25 7.16
CA ALA A 147 -24.07 -30.12 6.91
C ALA A 147 -23.72 -30.44 5.45
N GLY A 148 -24.27 -31.52 4.88
CA GLY A 148 -24.10 -31.85 3.47
C GLY A 148 -24.63 -30.75 2.54
N ALA A 149 -25.86 -30.27 2.78
CA ALA A 149 -26.45 -29.18 2.00
C ALA A 149 -25.64 -27.88 2.10
N PHE A 150 -25.15 -27.54 3.30
CA PHE A 150 -24.30 -26.37 3.53
C PHE A 150 -22.98 -26.48 2.77
N VAL A 151 -22.29 -27.63 2.85
CA VAL A 151 -21.02 -27.86 2.14
C VAL A 151 -21.23 -27.78 0.63
N VAL A 152 -22.26 -28.43 0.09
CA VAL A 152 -22.58 -28.36 -1.35
C VAL A 152 -22.90 -26.93 -1.78
N SER A 153 -23.71 -26.21 -1.01
CA SER A 153 -24.06 -24.81 -1.31
C SER A 153 -22.83 -23.90 -1.26
N LEU A 154 -21.96 -24.07 -0.25
CA LEU A 154 -20.73 -23.30 -0.11
C LEU A 154 -19.77 -23.57 -1.27
N LEU A 155 -19.59 -24.83 -1.66
CA LEU A 155 -18.76 -25.21 -2.81
C LEU A 155 -19.31 -24.57 -4.09
N LEU A 156 -20.62 -24.70 -4.35
CA LEU A 156 -21.25 -24.12 -5.53
C LEU A 156 -21.12 -22.58 -5.57
N LEU A 157 -21.42 -21.90 -4.46
CA LEU A 157 -21.28 -20.45 -4.35
C LEU A 157 -19.82 -20.01 -4.56
N THR A 158 -18.86 -20.73 -3.96
CA THR A 158 -17.43 -20.42 -4.10
C THR A 158 -16.97 -20.64 -5.54
N SER A 159 -17.37 -21.74 -6.19
CA SER A 159 -17.04 -22.02 -7.59
C SER A 159 -17.62 -20.97 -8.53
N VAL A 160 -18.90 -20.61 -8.38
CA VAL A 160 -19.55 -19.56 -9.20
C VAL A 160 -18.87 -18.21 -8.96
N SER A 161 -18.59 -17.87 -7.71
CA SER A 161 -17.88 -16.63 -7.35
C SER A 161 -16.49 -16.60 -7.97
N LEU A 162 -15.73 -17.70 -7.89
CA LEU A 162 -14.37 -17.78 -8.42
C LEU A 162 -14.34 -17.64 -9.95
N VAL A 163 -15.30 -18.26 -10.66
CA VAL A 163 -15.48 -18.06 -12.11
C VAL A 163 -15.76 -16.59 -12.44
N ARG A 164 -16.65 -15.95 -11.66
CA ARG A 164 -16.95 -14.51 -11.82
C ARG A 164 -15.72 -13.64 -11.55
N GLN A 165 -14.94 -13.95 -10.52
CA GLN A 165 -13.75 -13.17 -10.19
C GLN A 165 -12.64 -13.37 -11.23
N ARG A 166 -12.50 -14.56 -11.81
CA ARG A 166 -11.60 -14.79 -12.96
C ARG A 166 -11.99 -13.93 -14.16
N ALA A 167 -13.28 -13.80 -14.47
CA ALA A 167 -13.73 -12.89 -15.53
C ALA A 167 -13.45 -11.41 -15.19
N ARG A 168 -13.66 -11.01 -13.94
CA ARG A 168 -13.38 -9.65 -13.46
C ARG A 168 -11.89 -9.32 -13.41
N TRP A 169 -11.03 -10.30 -13.18
CA TRP A 169 -9.58 -10.11 -13.20
C TRP A 169 -9.12 -9.63 -14.58
N ARG A 170 -9.73 -10.18 -15.64
CA ARG A 170 -9.49 -9.77 -17.04
C ARG A 170 -10.13 -8.43 -17.40
N ALA A 171 -11.23 -8.06 -16.75
CA ALA A 171 -11.93 -6.80 -17.04
C ALA A 171 -11.01 -5.59 -16.84
N GLY A 172 -11.26 -4.55 -17.62
CA GLY A 172 -10.63 -3.24 -17.52
C GLY A 172 -11.66 -2.14 -17.75
N PHE A 173 -11.20 -0.97 -18.18
CA PHE A 173 -12.09 0.16 -18.48
C PHE A 173 -12.84 0.01 -19.81
N LEU A 174 -14.04 0.58 -19.89
CA LEU A 174 -14.82 0.73 -21.13
C LEU A 174 -15.12 -0.63 -21.80
N GLY A 175 -15.22 -1.70 -21.01
CA GLY A 175 -15.36 -3.06 -21.52
C GLY A 175 -14.11 -3.62 -22.23
N ARG A 176 -13.03 -2.84 -22.34
CA ARG A 176 -11.71 -3.25 -22.83
C ARG A 176 -10.93 -3.84 -21.65
N GLY A 177 -10.34 -5.01 -21.82
CA GLY A 177 -9.61 -5.70 -20.77
C GLY A 177 -8.55 -6.62 -21.34
N TYR A 178 -7.92 -7.42 -20.50
CA TYR A 178 -6.95 -8.43 -20.94
C TYR A 178 -7.63 -9.44 -21.88
N GLN A 179 -7.12 -9.53 -23.11
CA GLN A 179 -7.56 -10.49 -24.11
C GLN A 179 -6.47 -11.55 -24.27
N PRO A 180 -6.77 -12.85 -24.05
CA PRO A 180 -5.82 -13.91 -24.36
C PRO A 180 -5.49 -13.90 -25.86
N ASP A 181 -4.21 -13.80 -26.19
CA ASP A 181 -3.70 -13.78 -27.55
C ASP A 181 -2.58 -14.80 -27.65
N ALA A 182 -2.64 -15.70 -28.65
CA ALA A 182 -1.63 -16.75 -28.84
C ALA A 182 -0.30 -16.20 -29.38
N ALA A 183 -0.32 -15.00 -29.97
CA ALA A 183 0.86 -14.35 -30.49
C ALA A 183 1.50 -13.37 -29.49
N ALA A 184 0.98 -13.23 -28.27
CA ALA A 184 1.49 -12.29 -27.28
C ALA A 184 1.81 -12.96 -25.96
N CYS A 185 2.61 -12.30 -25.11
CA CYS A 185 2.83 -12.73 -23.72
C CYS A 185 1.49 -13.05 -23.04
N ARG A 186 1.36 -14.28 -22.54
CA ARG A 186 0.16 -14.72 -21.83
C ARG A 186 0.48 -14.97 -20.37
N PHE A 187 -0.37 -14.45 -19.49
CA PHE A 187 -0.27 -14.84 -18.08
C PHE A 187 -0.64 -16.32 -17.91
N PRO A 188 0.14 -17.09 -17.12
CA PRO A 188 -0.06 -18.53 -17.02
C PRO A 188 -1.42 -18.89 -16.41
N GLU A 189 -2.03 -19.95 -16.92
CA GLU A 189 -3.38 -20.40 -16.58
C GLU A 189 -3.39 -21.84 -15.99
N PRO A 190 -4.32 -22.18 -15.08
CA PRO A 190 -5.44 -21.37 -14.64
C PRO A 190 -5.05 -20.31 -13.60
N ASN A 191 -5.40 -19.05 -13.86
CA ASN A 191 -5.16 -17.94 -12.95
C ASN A 191 -6.38 -17.71 -12.04
N TRP A 192 -6.31 -18.18 -10.79
CA TRP A 192 -7.41 -18.11 -9.83
C TRP A 192 -7.20 -16.99 -8.79
N PRO A 193 -8.00 -15.90 -8.84
CA PRO A 193 -7.90 -14.80 -7.88
C PRO A 193 -8.62 -15.13 -6.56
N PHE A 194 -8.08 -16.07 -5.78
CA PHE A 194 -8.70 -16.51 -4.53
C PHE A 194 -8.93 -15.38 -3.53
N ILE A 195 -8.05 -14.38 -3.51
CA ILE A 195 -8.19 -13.22 -2.62
C ILE A 195 -9.46 -12.41 -2.92
N ASP A 196 -9.96 -12.44 -4.16
CA ASP A 196 -11.17 -11.73 -4.57
C ASP A 196 -12.46 -12.43 -4.09
N LEU A 197 -12.36 -13.62 -3.46
CA LEU A 197 -13.49 -14.26 -2.77
C LEU A 197 -13.77 -13.59 -1.42
N LEU A 198 -12.78 -12.92 -0.84
CA LEU A 198 -12.94 -12.21 0.42
C LEU A 198 -13.74 -10.91 0.21
N PRO A 199 -14.72 -10.59 1.09
CA PRO A 199 -15.36 -9.29 1.08
C PRO A 199 -14.35 -8.15 1.23
N ALA A 200 -14.69 -6.95 0.74
CA ALA A 200 -13.87 -5.77 0.98
C ALA A 200 -13.74 -5.51 2.50
N GLY A 201 -12.53 -5.20 2.97
CA GLY A 201 -12.25 -5.04 4.39
C GLY A 201 -12.12 -6.35 5.16
N ALA A 202 -12.26 -7.53 4.53
CA ALA A 202 -12.15 -8.79 5.23
C ALA A 202 -10.75 -9.01 5.85
N GLN A 203 -9.69 -8.45 5.26
CA GLN A 203 -8.35 -8.50 5.84
C GLN A 203 -8.11 -7.43 6.93
N ASN A 204 -9.07 -6.52 7.13
CA ASN A 204 -9.02 -5.43 8.12
C ASN A 204 -9.74 -5.76 9.44
N PHE A 205 -10.23 -6.98 9.66
CA PHE A 205 -11.10 -7.26 10.80
C PHE A 205 -10.46 -6.99 12.18
N TRP A 206 -9.13 -6.90 12.26
CA TRP A 206 -8.37 -6.51 13.46
C TRP A 206 -7.71 -5.12 13.36
N THR A 207 -7.77 -4.43 12.22
CA THR A 207 -7.06 -3.14 12.00
C THR A 207 -7.88 -1.93 12.46
N GLY A 208 -9.17 -2.13 12.75
CA GLY A 208 -10.08 -1.11 13.27
C GLY A 208 -10.73 -0.28 12.16
N SER A 209 -11.23 0.91 12.52
CA SER A 209 -11.83 1.83 11.54
C SER A 209 -10.82 2.21 10.45
N GLN A 210 -11.31 2.43 9.23
CA GLN A 210 -10.54 2.98 8.11
C GLN A 210 -10.68 4.50 7.98
N SER A 211 -11.39 5.15 8.91
CA SER A 211 -11.55 6.60 9.00
C SER A 211 -10.59 7.23 10.01
N CYS A 212 -9.90 8.30 9.62
CA CYS A 212 -9.08 9.06 10.57
C CYS A 212 -9.92 9.57 11.74
N PRO A 213 -9.36 9.55 12.96
CA PRO A 213 -10.08 10.05 14.13
C PRO A 213 -10.36 11.54 13.95
N LEU A 214 -11.51 11.99 14.45
CA LEU A 214 -11.78 13.42 14.55
C LEU A 214 -10.81 14.05 15.57
N PRO A 215 -10.31 15.27 15.31
CA PRO A 215 -9.45 15.96 16.25
C PRO A 215 -10.20 16.21 17.56
N SER A 216 -9.51 16.06 18.69
CA SER A 216 -10.06 16.32 20.03
C SER A 216 -10.27 17.81 20.32
N ILE A 217 -9.54 18.67 19.59
CA ILE A 217 -9.65 20.12 19.64
C ILE A 217 -9.86 20.63 18.21
N ASP A 218 -10.95 21.35 18.00
CA ASP A 218 -11.21 22.04 16.74
C ASP A 218 -10.66 23.47 16.80
N PHE A 219 -9.51 23.69 16.16
CA PHE A 219 -8.87 25.00 16.03
C PHE A 219 -8.62 25.29 14.55
N ASP A 220 -8.79 26.53 14.09
CA ASP A 220 -8.48 26.90 12.71
C ASP A 220 -7.02 27.34 12.59
N ALA A 221 -6.38 27.01 11.48
CA ALA A 221 -5.03 27.46 11.18
C ALA A 221 -4.89 27.67 9.68
N ARG A 222 -4.29 28.80 9.30
CA ARG A 222 -4.13 29.19 7.90
C ARG A 222 -2.75 29.76 7.67
N LEU A 223 -2.18 29.41 6.52
CA LEU A 223 -0.97 30.00 5.98
C LEU A 223 -1.30 30.54 4.60
N THR A 224 -1.15 31.85 4.39
CA THR A 224 -1.47 32.46 3.11
C THR A 224 -0.39 32.17 2.06
N GLN A 225 -0.83 31.97 0.81
CA GLN A 225 0.05 31.63 -0.30
C GLN A 225 1.08 32.73 -0.62
N HIS A 226 0.66 34.00 -0.71
CA HIS A 226 1.52 35.08 -1.21
C HIS A 226 2.35 35.79 -0.14
N ASP A 227 1.76 36.14 1.01
CA ASP A 227 2.44 36.96 2.03
C ASP A 227 2.89 36.17 3.26
N ALA A 228 2.77 34.83 3.24
CA ALA A 228 3.21 33.90 4.28
C ALA A 228 2.71 34.28 5.69
N LEU A 229 1.48 34.79 5.76
CA LEU A 229 0.82 35.15 6.99
C LEU A 229 0.23 33.91 7.64
N LEU A 230 0.73 33.56 8.82
CA LEU A 230 0.23 32.50 9.67
C LEU A 230 -0.80 33.07 10.65
N THR A 231 -1.98 32.46 10.67
CA THR A 231 -3.00 32.69 11.69
C THR A 231 -3.43 31.37 12.31
N ILE A 232 -3.51 31.32 13.63
CA ILE A 232 -4.02 30.20 14.43
C ILE A 232 -5.09 30.76 15.36
N ASP A 233 -6.31 30.25 15.24
CA ASP A 233 -7.51 30.75 15.91
C ASP A 233 -8.32 29.59 16.51
N GLY A 234 -9.16 29.86 17.51
CA GLY A 234 -10.07 28.85 18.10
C GLY A 234 -9.41 27.86 19.06
N CYS A 235 -8.14 28.03 19.43
CA CYS A 235 -7.51 27.20 20.46
C CYS A 235 -8.09 27.52 21.86
N PRO A 236 -8.54 26.53 22.64
CA PRO A 236 -9.11 26.74 23.98
C PRO A 236 -8.16 27.48 24.94
N PRO A 237 -8.69 28.34 25.84
CA PRO A 237 -7.88 29.03 26.85
C PRO A 237 -7.11 28.04 27.74
N GLY A 238 -5.85 28.36 28.03
CA GLY A 238 -4.99 27.54 28.91
C GLY A 238 -4.21 26.42 28.22
N LEU A 239 -4.41 26.21 26.91
CA LEU A 239 -3.58 25.30 26.12
C LEU A 239 -2.43 26.05 25.43
N PRO A 240 -1.23 25.44 25.33
CA PRO A 240 -0.12 26.05 24.60
C PRO A 240 -0.40 26.07 23.10
N VAL A 241 -0.15 27.23 22.47
CA VAL A 241 -0.25 27.40 21.01
C VAL A 241 1.14 27.62 20.45
N SER A 242 1.50 26.84 19.44
CA SER A 242 2.83 26.91 18.82
C SER A 242 2.76 26.53 17.35
N TYR A 243 3.84 26.76 16.64
CA TYR A 243 4.01 26.27 15.28
C TYR A 243 5.44 25.79 15.06
N ASP A 244 5.57 24.76 14.23
CA ASP A 244 6.84 24.24 13.75
C ASP A 244 7.04 24.66 12.30
N VAL A 245 8.15 25.34 11.99
CA VAL A 245 8.56 25.61 10.61
C VAL A 245 9.47 24.48 10.16
N LEU A 246 9.00 23.69 9.20
CA LEU A 246 9.78 22.59 8.63
C LEU A 246 10.80 23.14 7.62
N PRO A 247 12.00 22.57 7.54
CA PRO A 247 13.03 23.06 6.66
C PRO A 247 12.76 22.67 5.19
N ASP A 248 13.20 23.52 4.26
CA ASP A 248 13.34 23.15 2.86
C ASP A 248 14.52 22.19 2.68
N THR A 249 14.27 21.05 2.04
CA THR A 249 15.24 19.96 1.85
C THR A 249 15.94 19.97 0.49
N ARG A 250 15.55 20.84 -0.46
CA ARG A 250 16.07 20.81 -1.85
C ARG A 250 17.59 20.95 -1.92
N SER A 251 18.13 21.83 -1.09
CA SER A 251 19.56 22.16 -1.05
C SER A 251 20.42 21.17 -0.24
N TRP A 252 19.81 20.17 0.41
CA TRP A 252 20.54 19.28 1.31
C TRP A 252 21.39 18.27 0.53
N PRO A 253 22.60 17.90 1.00
CA PRO A 253 23.39 16.89 0.31
C PRO A 253 22.71 15.51 0.34
N ALA A 254 22.99 14.68 -0.68
CA ALA A 254 22.37 13.35 -0.81
C ALA A 254 22.54 12.47 0.42
N SER A 255 23.68 12.59 1.12
CA SER A 255 23.96 11.87 2.37
C SER A 255 22.98 12.20 3.50
N GLU A 256 22.44 13.42 3.52
CA GLU A 256 21.45 13.85 4.52
C GLU A 256 20.02 13.49 4.12
N LYS A 257 19.78 13.19 2.85
CA LYS A 257 18.47 12.82 2.30
C LYS A 257 18.27 11.30 2.19
N LYS A 258 19.21 10.50 2.69
CA LYS A 258 19.06 9.05 2.78
C LYS A 258 18.04 8.64 3.84
N GLU A 259 17.50 7.44 3.66
CA GLU A 259 16.62 6.78 4.63
C GLU A 259 17.20 6.81 6.06
N TYR A 260 16.34 7.04 7.06
CA TYR A 260 16.68 7.22 8.50
C TYR A 260 17.56 8.43 8.85
N VAL A 261 18.21 9.07 7.89
CA VAL A 261 18.97 10.31 8.09
C VAL A 261 18.03 11.49 7.87
N LEU A 262 17.28 11.47 6.77
CA LEU A 262 16.36 12.53 6.37
C LEU A 262 15.39 12.93 7.49
N ASN A 263 14.73 11.95 8.13
CA ASN A 263 13.80 12.24 9.23
C ASN A 263 14.48 12.86 10.46
N ARG A 264 15.69 12.41 10.81
CA ARG A 264 16.45 12.99 11.92
C ARG A 264 16.85 14.43 11.62
N MET A 265 17.32 14.68 10.40
CA MET A 265 17.72 16.01 9.95
C MET A 265 16.53 16.97 9.87
N ILE A 266 15.36 16.50 9.40
CA ILE A 266 14.11 17.27 9.41
C ILE A 266 13.74 17.67 10.83
N VAL A 267 13.71 16.73 11.77
CA VAL A 267 13.37 17.04 13.16
C VAL A 267 14.41 17.98 13.79
N GLN A 268 15.70 17.75 13.55
CA GLN A 268 16.78 18.57 14.10
C GLN A 268 16.76 20.01 13.57
N ARG A 269 16.41 20.21 12.30
CA ARG A 269 16.38 21.53 11.64
C ARG A 269 15.02 22.20 11.69
N THR A 270 13.99 21.53 12.23
CA THR A 270 12.68 22.13 12.44
C THR A 270 12.73 23.12 13.60
N VAL A 271 12.19 24.32 13.39
CA VAL A 271 12.19 25.38 14.39
C VAL A 271 10.79 25.54 14.98
N ARG A 272 10.65 25.20 16.26
CA ARG A 272 9.43 25.46 17.04
C ARG A 272 9.41 26.89 17.56
N ARG A 273 8.25 27.55 17.45
CA ARG A 273 8.01 28.89 18.02
C ARG A 273 6.66 28.94 18.72
N GLU A 274 6.58 29.70 19.80
CA GLU A 274 5.30 30.02 20.44
C GLU A 274 4.48 30.95 19.54
N TYR A 275 3.17 30.76 19.53
CA TYR A 275 2.24 31.59 18.78
C TYR A 275 1.56 32.60 19.71
N THR A 276 1.90 33.88 19.55
CA THR A 276 1.35 34.98 20.37
C THR A 276 0.36 35.86 19.61
N GLY A 277 0.11 35.57 18.34
CA GLY A 277 -0.72 36.35 17.44
C GLY A 277 -0.28 36.15 15.99
N ARG A 278 -0.88 36.91 15.06
CA ARG A 278 -0.59 36.80 13.63
C ARG A 278 0.91 36.98 13.35
N VAL A 279 1.52 36.04 12.62
CA VAL A 279 2.96 36.08 12.30
C VAL A 279 3.16 36.07 10.80
N ARG A 280 4.00 36.97 10.28
CA ARG A 280 4.49 36.90 8.90
C ARG A 280 5.80 36.11 8.86
N LEU A 281 5.77 34.97 8.19
CA LEU A 281 6.92 34.07 8.03
C LEU A 281 7.76 34.51 6.81
N ASP A 282 8.91 33.86 6.60
CA ASP A 282 9.76 34.18 5.45
C ASP A 282 9.07 33.75 4.15
N VAL A 283 8.65 34.75 3.38
CA VAL A 283 7.94 34.59 2.12
C VAL A 283 8.73 33.76 1.10
N ARG A 284 10.07 33.79 1.14
CA ARG A 284 10.95 33.15 0.16
C ARG A 284 11.28 31.69 0.47
N SER A 285 11.25 31.30 1.74
CA SER A 285 11.76 29.98 2.18
C SER A 285 10.73 29.14 2.93
N THR A 286 9.69 29.74 3.51
CA THR A 286 8.72 29.00 4.32
C THR A 286 7.59 28.45 3.45
N GLU A 287 7.60 27.13 3.25
CA GLU A 287 6.59 26.38 2.48
C GLU A 287 5.76 25.41 3.34
N THR A 288 6.29 24.95 4.47
CA THR A 288 5.67 23.93 5.32
C THR A 288 5.65 24.35 6.78
N VAL A 289 4.45 24.39 7.37
CA VAL A 289 4.26 24.74 8.79
C VAL A 289 3.32 23.73 9.44
N ILE A 290 3.65 23.28 10.66
CA ILE A 290 2.73 22.51 11.50
C ILE A 290 2.22 23.45 12.60
N ALA A 291 0.95 23.83 12.53
CA ALA A 291 0.27 24.57 13.59
C ALA A 291 -0.16 23.63 14.71
N ARG A 292 -0.07 24.09 15.97
CA ARG A 292 -0.37 23.27 17.15
C ARG A 292 -1.26 24.00 18.15
N CYS A 293 -2.21 23.25 18.69
CA CYS A 293 -3.00 23.64 19.84
C CYS A 293 -3.02 22.46 20.84
N GLY A 294 -2.26 22.57 21.93
CA GLY A 294 -2.03 21.44 22.84
C GLY A 294 -1.33 20.27 22.13
N HIS A 295 -2.04 19.14 22.00
CA HIS A 295 -1.55 17.94 21.31
C HIS A 295 -2.05 17.81 19.86
N GLU A 296 -3.02 18.63 19.45
CA GLU A 296 -3.54 18.60 18.09
C GLU A 296 -2.62 19.37 17.15
N GLU A 297 -2.50 18.85 15.92
CA GLU A 297 -1.61 19.35 14.88
C GLU A 297 -2.39 19.56 13.58
N LYS A 298 -2.12 20.65 12.87
CA LYS A 298 -2.61 20.89 11.50
C LYS A 298 -1.44 21.25 10.59
N LEU A 299 -1.38 20.59 9.43
CA LEU A 299 -0.36 20.86 8.41
C LEU A 299 -0.83 21.99 7.50
N LEU A 300 0.05 22.96 7.26
CA LEU A 300 -0.21 24.12 6.41
C LEU A 300 0.87 24.19 5.35
N LEU A 301 0.45 24.22 4.09
CA LEU A 301 1.33 24.26 2.93
C LEU A 301 1.14 25.54 2.13
N ARG A 302 2.26 26.08 1.62
CA ARG A 302 2.29 27.07 0.55
C ARG A 302 3.43 26.77 -0.41
N VAL A 303 3.40 27.39 -1.59
CA VAL A 303 4.48 27.29 -2.58
C VAL A 303 5.10 28.67 -2.78
N ALA A 304 6.34 28.83 -2.36
CA ALA A 304 7.09 30.07 -2.49
C ALA A 304 7.67 30.16 -3.90
N ARG A 305 6.93 30.81 -4.81
CA ARG A 305 7.26 30.90 -6.23
C ARG A 305 8.74 31.27 -6.46
N THR A 306 9.46 30.39 -7.13
CA THR A 306 10.78 30.64 -7.70
C THR A 306 10.60 31.09 -9.15
N LEU A 307 11.47 31.98 -9.65
CA LEU A 307 11.44 32.28 -11.08
C LEU A 307 11.96 31.04 -11.82
N PRO A 308 11.20 30.46 -12.77
CA PRO A 308 11.71 29.38 -13.61
C PRO A 308 12.93 29.89 -14.41
N PRO A 309 13.84 29.02 -14.85
CA PRO A 309 14.99 29.38 -15.66
C PRO A 309 14.50 30.16 -16.87
N ALA A 310 15.03 31.37 -17.05
CA ALA A 310 14.71 32.24 -18.17
C ALA A 310 15.23 31.63 -19.49
N ARG A 311 14.49 30.69 -20.06
CA ARG A 311 14.61 30.23 -21.45
C ARG A 311 13.24 29.97 -22.03
N VAL A 312 12.39 31.00 -22.04
CA VAL A 312 11.37 31.09 -23.08
C VAL A 312 12.00 31.89 -24.20
N SER A 313 12.49 31.18 -25.21
CA SER A 313 12.80 31.79 -26.50
C SER A 313 11.52 32.45 -27.01
N GLN A 314 11.51 33.78 -26.97
CA GLN A 314 10.61 34.60 -27.76
C GLN A 314 10.80 34.18 -29.23
N GLY A 315 9.85 33.44 -29.80
CA GLY A 315 9.90 33.11 -31.23
C GLY A 315 9.31 31.78 -31.67
N ARG A 316 8.87 30.87 -30.78
CA ARG A 316 8.11 29.68 -31.22
C ARG A 316 6.61 29.95 -31.09
N THR A 317 5.91 29.87 -32.23
CA THR A 317 4.45 29.89 -32.32
C THR A 317 3.84 28.95 -31.28
N GLU A 318 3.00 29.52 -30.44
CA GLU A 318 2.55 29.02 -29.14
C GLU A 318 1.56 27.85 -29.28
N THR A 319 2.05 26.64 -29.54
CA THR A 319 1.24 25.45 -29.25
C THR A 319 1.31 25.17 -27.76
N GLN A 320 0.17 25.27 -27.05
CA GLN A 320 0.05 25.03 -25.62
C GLN A 320 0.72 23.70 -25.24
N ARG A 321 1.65 23.74 -24.27
CA ARG A 321 2.31 22.55 -23.72
C ARG A 321 1.44 21.98 -22.59
N PRO A 322 1.24 20.65 -22.54
CA PRO A 322 0.41 20.04 -21.52
C PRO A 322 1.16 19.96 -20.18
N ASN A 323 0.40 20.04 -19.09
CA ASN A 323 0.86 19.62 -17.76
C ASN A 323 0.95 18.10 -17.69
N ILE A 324 1.87 17.59 -16.90
CA ILE A 324 2.07 16.17 -16.63
C ILE A 324 1.85 15.92 -15.15
N LEU A 325 0.84 15.11 -14.82
CA LEU A 325 0.54 14.67 -13.46
C LEU A 325 0.86 13.18 -13.34
N LEU A 326 1.93 12.86 -12.62
CA LEU A 326 2.37 11.50 -12.34
C LEU A 326 1.81 11.06 -10.97
N LEU A 327 0.85 10.15 -10.97
CA LEU A 327 0.27 9.56 -9.77
C LEU A 327 0.86 8.14 -9.59
N SER A 328 1.82 8.03 -8.68
CA SER A 328 2.58 6.79 -8.40
C SER A 328 2.02 6.06 -7.20
N PHE A 329 1.71 4.77 -7.32
CA PHE A 329 1.12 3.96 -6.25
C PHE A 329 1.96 2.72 -5.94
N ASP A 330 2.80 2.81 -4.93
CA ASP A 330 3.56 1.66 -4.44
C ASP A 330 2.73 0.91 -3.38
N ALA A 331 2.40 -0.38 -3.50
CA ALA A 331 2.72 -1.35 -4.55
C ALA A 331 1.41 -1.85 -5.22
N VAL A 332 0.97 -1.23 -6.31
CA VAL A 332 -0.39 -1.46 -6.85
C VAL A 332 -0.40 -2.18 -8.20
N SER A 333 -0.96 -3.39 -8.21
CA SER A 333 -1.22 -4.14 -9.46
C SER A 333 -2.35 -3.51 -10.26
N ARG A 334 -2.39 -3.77 -11.58
CA ARG A 334 -3.52 -3.40 -12.45
C ARG A 334 -4.86 -3.79 -11.83
N ARG A 335 -4.96 -5.03 -11.35
CA ARG A 335 -6.19 -5.51 -10.72
C ARG A 335 -6.43 -4.88 -9.34
N GLY A 336 -5.37 -4.64 -8.57
CA GLY A 336 -5.40 -3.95 -7.28
C GLY A 336 -6.03 -2.56 -7.38
N PHE A 337 -5.69 -1.81 -8.44
CA PHE A 337 -6.29 -0.50 -8.74
C PHE A 337 -7.81 -0.59 -8.84
N HIS A 338 -8.35 -1.44 -9.74
CA HIS A 338 -9.80 -1.62 -9.88
C HIS A 338 -10.47 -2.19 -8.63
N ARG A 339 -9.75 -3.01 -7.85
CA ARG A 339 -10.26 -3.64 -6.62
C ARG A 339 -10.49 -2.61 -5.51
N ARG A 340 -9.57 -1.66 -5.35
CA ARG A 340 -9.50 -0.74 -4.19
C ARG A 340 -9.87 0.70 -4.49
N LEU A 341 -9.64 1.18 -5.72
CA LEU A 341 -9.94 2.54 -6.16
C LEU A 341 -11.18 2.54 -7.05
N ARG A 342 -12.34 2.13 -6.51
CA ARG A 342 -13.55 1.86 -7.28
C ARG A 342 -14.24 3.14 -7.75
N ARG A 343 -14.30 4.16 -6.90
CA ARG A 343 -14.88 5.47 -7.25
C ARG A 343 -14.03 6.13 -8.32
N THR A 344 -12.72 6.13 -8.11
CA THR A 344 -11.72 6.62 -9.07
C THR A 344 -11.83 5.87 -10.39
N SER A 345 -11.88 4.53 -10.36
CA SER A 345 -12.03 3.72 -11.58
C SER A 345 -13.27 4.09 -12.38
N LYS A 346 -14.41 4.30 -11.72
CA LYS A 346 -15.65 4.71 -12.39
C LYS A 346 -15.51 6.12 -12.98
N LEU A 347 -14.95 7.06 -12.23
CA LEU A 347 -14.71 8.41 -12.71
C LEU A 347 -13.79 8.43 -13.94
N LEU A 348 -12.76 7.58 -14.01
CA LEU A 348 -11.89 7.49 -15.18
C LEU A 348 -12.66 7.09 -16.44
N GLU A 349 -13.64 6.18 -16.35
CA GLU A 349 -14.52 5.86 -17.48
C GLU A 349 -15.39 7.07 -17.88
N GLU A 350 -15.88 7.83 -16.90
CA GLU A 350 -16.65 9.05 -17.14
C GLU A 350 -15.79 10.17 -17.77
N LEU A 351 -14.49 10.22 -17.45
CA LEU A 351 -13.53 11.17 -18.01
C LEU A 351 -13.10 10.84 -19.45
N HIS A 352 -13.39 9.61 -19.92
CA HIS A 352 -13.17 9.24 -21.31
C HIS A 352 -14.24 9.89 -22.21
N GLU A 353 -13.83 10.91 -22.94
CA GLU A 353 -14.66 11.67 -23.86
C GLU A 353 -13.93 11.77 -25.20
N PRO A 354 -14.20 10.89 -26.17
CA PRO A 354 -13.58 10.94 -27.49
C PRO A 354 -13.63 12.35 -28.09
N GLY A 355 -12.51 12.83 -28.62
CA GLY A 355 -12.37 14.21 -29.11
C GLY A 355 -12.02 15.26 -28.05
N ARG A 356 -12.09 14.91 -26.76
CA ARG A 356 -11.64 15.78 -25.65
C ARG A 356 -10.55 15.13 -24.81
N ARG A 357 -10.79 13.93 -24.29
CA ARG A 357 -9.88 13.17 -23.40
C ARG A 357 -9.99 11.67 -23.65
N GLN A 358 -8.86 11.00 -23.86
CA GLN A 358 -8.79 9.57 -24.13
C GLN A 358 -8.15 8.82 -22.97
N LEU A 359 -8.81 7.75 -22.52
CA LEU A 359 -8.29 6.87 -21.48
C LEU A 359 -7.65 5.64 -22.13
N TYR A 360 -6.44 5.33 -21.73
CA TYR A 360 -5.67 4.17 -22.16
C TYR A 360 -5.28 3.31 -20.97
N GLN A 361 -5.26 2.00 -21.16
CA GLN A 361 -4.84 1.02 -20.15
C GLN A 361 -3.92 -0.04 -20.74
N PHE A 362 -2.88 -0.42 -20.01
CA PHE A 362 -1.88 -1.37 -20.50
C PHE A 362 -2.04 -2.72 -19.78
N SER A 363 -2.77 -3.64 -20.41
CA SER A 363 -3.16 -4.91 -19.79
C SER A 363 -1.97 -5.82 -19.50
N ARG A 364 -0.88 -5.68 -20.26
CA ARG A 364 0.38 -6.41 -20.10
C ARG A 364 1.55 -5.49 -19.74
N SER A 365 1.28 -4.41 -18.99
CA SER A 365 2.36 -3.71 -18.29
C SER A 365 3.08 -4.69 -17.36
N HIS A 366 4.40 -4.74 -17.43
CA HIS A 366 5.21 -5.71 -16.70
C HIS A 366 6.37 -5.04 -15.95
N ALA A 367 6.57 -5.43 -14.70
CA ALA A 367 7.71 -5.01 -13.90
C ALA A 367 9.03 -5.65 -14.40
N VAL A 368 10.14 -4.93 -14.38
CA VAL A 368 11.46 -5.43 -14.84
C VAL A 368 12.30 -6.00 -13.70
N GLY A 369 11.84 -5.84 -12.45
CA GLY A 369 12.48 -6.29 -11.23
C GLY A 369 11.51 -6.67 -10.13
N PHE A 370 12.06 -7.07 -8.98
CA PHE A 370 11.28 -7.54 -7.85
C PHE A 370 10.64 -6.42 -7.01
N ASN A 371 11.33 -5.29 -6.86
CA ASN A 371 10.95 -4.20 -5.95
C ASN A 371 11.18 -2.84 -6.64
N THR A 372 11.01 -1.77 -5.89
CA THR A 372 11.16 -0.39 -6.38
C THR A 372 12.49 -0.10 -7.05
N ASP A 373 13.58 -0.76 -6.65
CA ASP A 373 14.94 -0.41 -7.07
C ASP A 373 15.11 -0.43 -8.60
N ASP A 374 14.97 -1.60 -9.21
CA ASP A 374 15.10 -1.75 -10.67
C ASP A 374 13.92 -1.12 -11.41
N ASN A 375 12.70 -1.28 -10.88
CA ASN A 375 11.48 -0.83 -11.54
C ASN A 375 11.41 0.70 -11.67
N SER A 376 11.65 1.43 -10.58
CA SER A 376 11.64 2.88 -10.60
C SER A 376 12.83 3.48 -11.36
N ARG A 377 14.02 2.87 -11.31
CA ARG A 377 15.15 3.30 -12.15
C ARG A 377 14.84 3.13 -13.64
N SER A 378 14.31 1.98 -14.05
CA SER A 378 13.92 1.80 -15.46
C SER A 378 12.94 2.87 -15.94
N MET A 379 12.02 3.32 -15.08
CA MET A 379 11.07 4.39 -15.37
C MET A 379 11.70 5.78 -15.42
N TYR A 380 12.53 6.11 -14.43
CA TYR A 380 13.00 7.49 -14.26
C TYR A 380 14.29 7.77 -15.01
N THR A 381 15.15 6.77 -15.24
CA THR A 381 16.45 6.94 -15.90
C THR A 381 16.63 6.09 -17.17
N GLY A 382 15.68 5.21 -17.49
CA GLY A 382 15.77 4.34 -18.67
C GLY A 382 16.79 3.20 -18.53
N THR A 383 17.30 2.96 -17.33
CA THR A 383 18.28 1.90 -17.02
C THR A 383 18.04 1.33 -15.63
N ILE A 384 18.33 0.05 -15.42
CA ILE A 384 18.29 -0.56 -14.07
C ILE A 384 19.63 -0.38 -13.34
N ARG A 385 20.69 -0.02 -14.09
CA ARG A 385 22.00 0.19 -13.50
C ARG A 385 22.06 1.58 -12.92
N ARG A 386 22.47 1.64 -11.66
CA ARG A 386 22.94 2.87 -11.06
C ARG A 386 24.13 3.39 -11.85
N SER A 387 23.94 4.50 -12.53
CA SER A 387 24.85 4.98 -13.58
C SER A 387 25.01 6.49 -13.57
N GLY A 388 24.33 7.19 -12.64
CA GLY A 388 24.37 8.64 -12.59
C GLY A 388 23.75 9.27 -13.84
N VAL A 389 22.88 8.57 -14.56
CA VAL A 389 22.05 9.16 -15.62
C VAL A 389 21.06 10.13 -14.98
N ASP A 390 20.85 11.27 -15.62
CA ASP A 390 19.90 12.25 -15.14
C ASP A 390 18.47 11.71 -15.27
N PRO A 391 17.68 11.75 -14.20
CA PRO A 391 16.31 11.29 -14.22
C PRO A 391 15.42 12.22 -15.05
N VAL A 392 14.26 11.70 -15.46
CA VAL A 392 13.40 12.34 -16.47
C VAL A 392 12.93 13.74 -16.08
N TRP A 393 12.81 14.05 -14.78
CA TRP A 393 12.46 15.41 -14.36
C TRP A 393 13.52 16.46 -14.69
N GLN A 394 14.80 16.09 -14.81
CA GLN A 394 15.83 17.00 -15.33
C GLN A 394 15.50 17.42 -16.77
N GLN A 395 15.03 16.49 -17.60
CA GLN A 395 14.68 16.78 -19.00
C GLN A 395 13.47 17.73 -19.09
N PHE A 396 12.45 17.51 -18.26
CA PHE A 396 11.32 18.44 -18.14
C PHE A 396 11.77 19.83 -17.66
N ARG A 397 12.65 19.86 -16.65
CA ARG A 397 13.22 21.10 -16.14
C ARG A 397 13.96 21.87 -17.23
N ASP A 398 14.81 21.19 -18.00
CA ASP A 398 15.56 21.77 -19.10
C ASP A 398 14.65 22.25 -20.24
N ALA A 399 13.51 21.59 -20.44
CA ALA A 399 12.44 22.01 -21.35
C ALA A 399 11.61 23.19 -20.82
N GLY A 400 11.89 23.70 -19.61
CA GLY A 400 11.23 24.87 -19.03
C GLY A 400 9.92 24.57 -18.31
N TYR A 401 9.71 23.32 -17.89
CA TYR A 401 8.62 22.95 -16.99
C TYR A 401 8.93 23.37 -15.55
N VAL A 402 7.87 23.67 -14.80
CA VAL A 402 7.91 23.67 -13.34
C VAL A 402 7.88 22.22 -12.86
N VAL A 403 8.91 21.78 -12.15
CA VAL A 403 9.02 20.42 -11.65
C VAL A 403 8.75 20.41 -10.15
N ALA A 404 7.75 19.66 -9.71
CA ALA A 404 7.49 19.48 -8.29
C ALA A 404 7.23 18.03 -7.92
N HIS A 405 7.59 17.63 -6.70
CA HIS A 405 7.29 16.29 -6.19
C HIS A 405 6.90 16.24 -4.72
N THR A 406 6.08 15.27 -4.37
CA THR A 406 5.63 15.01 -3.00
C THR A 406 5.48 13.52 -2.78
N ASP A 407 5.63 13.11 -1.52
CA ASP A 407 5.58 11.71 -1.13
C ASP A 407 4.84 11.54 0.20
N THR A 408 4.21 10.37 0.35
CA THR A 408 3.63 9.89 1.60
C THR A 408 4.61 8.99 2.37
N SER A 409 5.80 8.75 1.85
CA SER A 409 6.94 8.10 2.50
C SER A 409 8.04 9.12 2.81
N CYS A 410 8.82 8.89 3.87
CA CYS A 410 9.98 9.73 4.20
C CYS A 410 11.17 9.36 3.32
N GLN A 411 11.15 9.79 2.07
CA GLN A 411 12.12 9.33 1.09
C GLN A 411 12.41 10.38 0.02
N ASP A 412 13.67 10.46 -0.39
CA ASP A 412 14.08 11.15 -1.59
C ASP A 412 14.59 10.11 -2.59
N TRP A 413 13.90 9.96 -3.73
CA TRP A 413 14.21 8.92 -4.70
C TRP A 413 15.67 8.98 -5.18
N SER A 414 16.15 10.16 -5.59
CA SER A 414 17.50 10.31 -6.15
C SER A 414 18.59 9.99 -5.14
N SER A 415 18.41 10.43 -3.89
CA SER A 415 19.38 10.19 -2.84
C SER A 415 19.37 8.72 -2.39
N GLN A 416 18.22 8.06 -2.42
CA GLN A 416 18.08 6.66 -2.03
C GLN A 416 18.58 5.70 -3.13
N TYR A 417 18.21 5.96 -4.39
CA TYR A 417 18.42 5.00 -5.48
C TYR A 417 19.58 5.38 -6.41
N GLU A 418 20.03 6.64 -6.45
CA GLU A 418 21.18 7.05 -7.26
C GLU A 418 22.37 7.57 -6.41
N ASP A 419 22.22 7.70 -5.08
CA ASP A 419 23.02 8.55 -4.18
C ASP A 419 23.39 9.91 -4.79
N ARG A 420 22.40 10.56 -5.41
CA ARG A 420 22.54 11.90 -5.98
C ARG A 420 21.47 12.80 -5.41
N ASN A 421 21.80 14.07 -5.17
CA ASN A 421 20.77 15.08 -4.94
C ASN A 421 20.43 15.74 -6.27
N THR A 422 19.35 15.32 -6.91
CA THR A 422 18.82 16.02 -8.09
C THR A 422 17.83 17.11 -7.73
N SER A 423 17.36 17.18 -6.48
CA SER A 423 16.43 18.24 -6.06
C SER A 423 17.03 19.62 -6.20
N ILE A 424 18.35 19.74 -6.01
CA ILE A 424 19.06 21.02 -6.17
C ILE A 424 19.18 21.47 -7.63
N THR A 425 19.21 20.55 -8.59
CA THR A 425 19.45 20.87 -10.01
C THR A 425 18.20 20.80 -10.87
N ALA A 426 17.24 19.97 -10.49
CA ALA A 426 16.22 19.45 -11.39
C ALA A 426 14.78 19.64 -10.89
N VAL A 427 14.59 20.12 -9.65
CA VAL A 427 13.28 20.21 -9.00
C VAL A 427 13.05 21.64 -8.52
N ASP A 428 11.92 22.24 -8.89
CA ASP A 428 11.49 23.52 -8.35
C ASP A 428 10.96 23.40 -6.95
N HIS A 429 10.08 22.43 -6.65
CA HIS A 429 9.48 22.29 -5.32
C HIS A 429 9.45 20.84 -4.86
N GLU A 430 9.70 20.60 -3.57
CA GLU A 430 9.52 19.29 -2.97
C GLU A 430 8.83 19.35 -1.62
N MET A 431 7.99 18.36 -1.34
CA MET A 431 7.27 18.23 -0.08
C MET A 431 7.47 16.84 0.52
N LEU A 432 8.62 16.67 1.20
CA LEU A 432 9.02 15.43 1.89
C LEU A 432 8.90 15.53 3.42
N GLY A 433 9.00 16.76 3.94
CA GLY A 433 9.00 17.09 5.37
C GLY A 433 7.91 16.39 6.20
N PRO A 434 6.62 16.51 5.83
CA PRO A 434 5.50 15.94 6.58
C PRO A 434 5.58 14.42 6.73
N ALA A 435 6.00 13.70 5.68
CA ALA A 435 6.12 12.24 5.68
C ALA A 435 7.24 11.74 6.61
N CYS A 436 8.18 12.62 6.97
CA CYS A 436 9.29 12.33 7.88
C CYS A 436 9.01 12.69 9.34
N TRP A 437 7.80 13.16 9.66
CA TRP A 437 7.47 13.69 10.98
C TRP A 437 7.18 12.58 12.01
N PRO A 438 7.65 12.67 13.28
CA PRO A 438 7.68 11.55 14.24
C PRO A 438 6.37 10.80 14.56
N PRO A 439 5.18 11.45 14.62
CA PRO A 439 3.92 10.73 14.83
C PRO A 439 3.65 9.69 13.73
N TYR A 440 4.10 9.96 12.51
CA TYR A 440 3.96 9.08 11.36
C TYR A 440 5.23 8.25 11.12
N PHE A 441 6.41 8.89 11.09
CA PHE A 441 7.70 8.23 10.86
C PHE A 441 8.57 8.23 12.11
N ALA A 442 8.56 7.12 12.85
CA ALA A 442 9.21 7.04 14.15
C ALA A 442 10.74 7.30 14.11
N LEU A 443 11.24 8.07 15.09
CA LEU A 443 12.67 8.41 15.20
C LEU A 443 13.52 7.30 15.85
N ARG A 444 12.95 6.58 16.83
CA ARG A 444 13.69 5.66 17.72
C ARG A 444 13.29 4.19 17.56
N SER A 445 12.08 3.93 17.04
CA SER A 445 11.58 2.58 16.75
C SER A 445 11.58 2.33 15.25
N ASN A 446 11.23 1.10 14.83
CA ASN A 446 11.05 0.77 13.42
C ASN A 446 9.92 1.63 12.81
N PRO A 447 10.20 2.56 11.86
CA PRO A 447 9.16 3.36 11.21
C PRO A 447 8.34 2.55 10.20
N TYR A 448 8.83 1.37 9.78
CA TYR A 448 8.20 0.47 8.82
C TYR A 448 7.46 -0.69 9.49
N GLY A 449 7.00 -0.46 10.72
CA GLY A 449 6.22 -1.46 11.44
C GLY A 449 4.86 -1.70 10.79
N ASN A 450 4.27 -2.87 11.05
CA ASN A 450 2.95 -3.19 10.51
C ASN A 450 1.81 -2.32 11.08
N PHE A 451 2.01 -1.67 12.23
CA PHE A 451 0.93 -0.99 12.97
C PHE A 451 1.07 0.54 13.06
N ASN A 452 2.16 1.10 12.56
CA ASN A 452 2.35 2.54 12.44
C ASN A 452 3.31 2.85 11.28
N GLY A 453 3.20 4.05 10.71
CA GLY A 453 4.08 4.53 9.66
C GLY A 453 3.73 4.06 8.25
N PRO A 454 4.63 4.31 7.28
CA PRO A 454 4.34 4.18 5.85
C PRO A 454 3.99 2.76 5.40
N PHE A 455 4.41 1.70 6.11
CA PHE A 455 4.08 0.31 5.73
C PHE A 455 2.99 -0.30 6.63
N SER A 456 2.25 0.55 7.36
CA SER A 456 1.21 0.06 8.24
C SER A 456 0.05 -0.54 7.45
N ILE A 457 -0.47 -1.67 7.96
CA ILE A 457 -1.75 -2.28 7.57
C ILE A 457 -2.96 -1.53 8.16
N ARG A 458 -2.73 -0.56 9.03
CA ARG A 458 -3.76 0.36 9.52
C ARG A 458 -3.84 1.56 8.60
N ARG A 459 -5.00 2.23 8.60
CA ARG A 459 -5.13 3.58 8.03
C ARG A 459 -4.00 4.49 8.50
N ARG A 460 -3.57 5.40 7.64
CA ARG A 460 -2.47 6.32 7.92
C ARG A 460 -3.03 7.71 8.06
N CYS A 461 -2.87 8.26 9.26
CA CYS A 461 -3.41 9.56 9.62
C CYS A 461 -2.30 10.38 10.27
N ALA A 462 -2.22 11.64 9.90
CA ALA A 462 -1.33 12.62 10.50
C ALA A 462 -1.95 14.01 10.32
N PHE A 463 -1.66 14.92 11.25
CA PHE A 463 -2.11 16.31 11.18
C PHE A 463 -3.65 16.48 11.03
N GLY A 464 -4.42 15.56 11.61
CA GLY A 464 -5.88 15.59 11.61
C GLY A 464 -6.56 15.03 10.34
N ASP A 465 -5.80 14.55 9.36
CA ASP A 465 -6.36 13.95 8.12
C ASP A 465 -5.57 12.69 7.71
N TYR A 466 -5.93 12.10 6.58
CA TYR A 466 -5.15 11.08 5.91
C TYR A 466 -3.83 11.63 5.38
N VAL A 467 -2.78 10.81 5.41
CA VAL A 467 -1.45 11.24 4.93
C VAL A 467 -1.45 11.68 3.47
N HIS A 468 -2.16 10.99 2.58
CA HIS A 468 -2.31 11.42 1.17
C HIS A 468 -3.03 12.75 0.96
N ALA A 469 -3.70 13.32 1.98
CA ALA A 469 -4.36 14.62 1.83
C ALA A 469 -3.35 15.73 1.51
N TRP A 470 -2.14 15.68 2.06
CA TRP A 470 -1.11 16.68 1.77
C TRP A 470 -0.58 16.59 0.33
N ASN A 471 -0.65 15.42 -0.29
CA ASN A 471 -0.26 15.26 -1.69
C ASN A 471 -1.20 16.09 -2.60
N PHE A 472 -2.51 16.00 -2.34
CA PHE A 472 -3.50 16.77 -3.09
C PHE A 472 -3.40 18.27 -2.79
N ASP A 473 -3.20 18.66 -1.53
CA ASP A 473 -3.02 20.07 -1.17
C ASP A 473 -1.77 20.66 -1.82
N PHE A 474 -0.63 19.98 -1.73
CA PHE A 474 0.61 20.41 -2.40
C PHE A 474 0.42 20.58 -3.91
N THR A 475 -0.25 19.62 -4.57
CA THR A 475 -0.52 19.67 -6.01
C THR A 475 -1.36 20.90 -6.37
N ARG A 476 -2.41 21.20 -5.59
CA ARG A 476 -3.20 22.44 -5.75
C ARG A 476 -2.33 23.69 -5.60
N ARG A 477 -1.51 23.77 -4.55
CA ARG A 477 -0.64 24.94 -4.28
C ARG A 477 0.39 25.19 -5.38
N VAL A 478 0.95 24.14 -5.98
CA VAL A 478 1.90 24.30 -7.10
C VAL A 478 1.16 24.84 -8.32
N ARG A 479 0.00 24.28 -8.66
CA ARG A 479 -0.81 24.78 -9.79
C ARG A 479 -1.23 26.25 -9.61
N ASP A 480 -1.66 26.62 -8.41
CA ASP A 480 -2.03 28.01 -8.07
C ASP A 480 -0.85 28.98 -8.17
N ALA A 481 0.36 28.52 -7.84
CA ALA A 481 1.57 29.33 -7.91
C ALA A 481 2.08 29.55 -9.35
N TYR A 482 1.74 28.64 -10.26
CA TYR A 482 2.25 28.58 -11.64
C TYR A 482 1.14 28.33 -12.68
N PRO A 483 0.07 29.16 -12.73
CA PRO A 483 -1.07 28.89 -13.61
C PRO A 483 -0.72 28.92 -15.10
N ASP A 484 0.25 29.75 -15.50
CA ASP A 484 0.63 29.93 -16.90
C ASP A 484 1.85 29.10 -17.34
N TRP A 485 2.40 28.24 -16.45
CA TRP A 485 3.58 27.43 -16.75
C TRP A 485 3.22 25.95 -16.87
N PRO A 486 3.78 25.24 -17.87
CA PRO A 486 3.64 23.79 -17.92
C PRO A 486 4.37 23.16 -16.73
N SER A 487 3.77 22.14 -16.13
CA SER A 487 4.29 21.50 -14.92
C SER A 487 4.47 19.99 -15.08
N LEU A 488 5.48 19.44 -14.41
CA LEU A 488 5.62 18.03 -14.10
C LEU A 488 5.42 17.87 -12.60
N LEU A 489 4.31 17.26 -12.19
CA LEU A 489 3.96 17.03 -10.79
C LEU A 489 4.03 15.54 -10.49
N SER A 490 4.99 15.12 -9.66
CA SER A 490 5.13 13.74 -9.20
C SER A 490 4.53 13.58 -7.81
N VAL A 491 3.51 12.74 -7.69
CA VAL A 491 2.70 12.56 -6.49
C VAL A 491 2.71 11.09 -6.11
N ASN A 492 3.39 10.76 -5.01
CA ASN A 492 3.69 9.38 -4.63
C ASN A 492 2.85 8.92 -3.42
N PHE A 493 2.20 7.77 -3.57
CA PHE A 493 1.30 7.15 -2.61
C PHE A 493 1.88 5.81 -2.17
N ILE A 494 2.17 5.66 -0.87
CA ILE A 494 2.71 4.44 -0.27
C ILE A 494 1.59 3.54 0.29
N GLU A 495 0.32 3.96 0.18
CA GLU A 495 -0.89 3.27 0.69
C GLU A 495 -1.09 1.85 0.17
N GLY A 496 -0.48 1.51 -0.97
CA GLY A 496 -0.47 0.15 -1.47
C GLY A 496 0.57 -0.75 -0.80
N HIS A 497 1.64 -0.20 -0.21
CA HIS A 497 2.80 -0.95 0.28
C HIS A 497 2.54 -1.57 1.67
N GLU A 498 1.56 -2.47 1.75
CA GLU A 498 1.21 -3.23 2.95
C GLU A 498 0.52 -4.56 2.62
N GLY A 499 0.69 -5.58 3.48
CA GLY A 499 0.37 -6.97 3.15
C GLY A 499 -1.11 -7.35 3.06
N THR A 500 -2.05 -6.49 3.45
CA THR A 500 -3.50 -6.77 3.32
C THR A 500 -4.07 -6.30 1.98
N GLY A 501 -3.40 -5.33 1.35
CA GLY A 501 -3.86 -4.61 0.17
C GLY A 501 -5.15 -3.82 0.41
N GLU A 502 -5.53 -3.54 1.65
CA GLU A 502 -6.76 -2.83 2.02
C GLU A 502 -6.56 -1.33 2.23
N VAL A 503 -5.37 -0.88 2.65
CA VAL A 503 -5.14 0.52 3.05
C VAL A 503 -5.28 1.47 1.84
N LEU A 504 -4.96 0.99 0.64
CA LEU A 504 -5.17 1.71 -0.62
C LEU A 504 -6.61 2.23 -0.80
N ALA A 505 -7.62 1.53 -0.25
CA ALA A 505 -9.02 1.96 -0.36
C ALA A 505 -9.30 3.29 0.37
N THR A 506 -8.43 3.72 1.28
CA THR A 506 -8.54 5.02 1.96
C THR A 506 -8.34 6.21 1.02
N VAL A 507 -7.54 6.02 -0.03
CA VAL A 507 -7.22 7.06 -1.04
C VAL A 507 -8.39 7.33 -2.00
N ASP A 508 -9.25 6.31 -2.25
CA ASP A 508 -10.22 6.31 -3.35
C ASP A 508 -11.16 7.53 -3.37
N ARG A 509 -11.64 7.96 -2.20
CA ARG A 509 -12.55 9.12 -2.13
C ARG A 509 -11.81 10.42 -2.43
N GLN A 510 -10.70 10.71 -1.76
CA GLN A 510 -9.99 11.98 -1.95
C GLN A 510 -9.35 12.08 -3.34
N LEU A 511 -8.88 10.97 -3.91
CA LEU A 511 -8.41 10.92 -5.29
C LEU A 511 -9.53 11.17 -6.30
N HIS A 512 -10.69 10.54 -6.11
CA HIS A 512 -11.89 10.82 -6.92
C HIS A 512 -12.25 12.30 -6.87
N ASP A 513 -12.35 12.87 -5.67
CA ASP A 513 -12.76 14.26 -5.48
C ASP A 513 -11.74 15.24 -6.09
N PHE A 514 -10.45 14.96 -5.93
CA PHE A 514 -9.37 15.74 -6.57
C PHE A 514 -9.45 15.70 -8.10
N LEU A 515 -9.65 14.53 -8.71
CA LEU A 515 -9.78 14.44 -10.18
C LEU A 515 -11.07 15.07 -10.69
N ALA A 516 -12.17 14.99 -9.93
CA ALA A 516 -13.42 15.66 -10.24
C ALA A 516 -13.26 17.19 -10.18
N GLU A 517 -12.53 17.72 -9.19
CA GLU A 517 -12.18 19.13 -9.12
C GLU A 517 -11.38 19.58 -10.36
N LEU A 518 -10.35 18.83 -10.76
CA LEU A 518 -9.56 19.12 -11.97
C LEU A 518 -10.38 19.03 -13.26
N ARG A 519 -11.45 18.21 -13.27
CA ARG A 519 -12.38 18.14 -14.40
C ARG A 519 -13.25 19.39 -14.43
N ASP A 520 -13.79 19.77 -13.29
CA ASP A 520 -14.81 20.81 -13.15
C ASP A 520 -14.22 22.21 -13.34
N ASP A 521 -12.94 22.42 -12.98
CA ASP A 521 -12.20 23.66 -13.25
C ASP A 521 -11.58 23.72 -14.67
N GLY A 522 -11.73 22.66 -15.48
CA GLY A 522 -11.23 22.55 -16.85
C GLY A 522 -9.76 22.14 -16.98
N SER A 523 -9.04 21.94 -15.87
CA SER A 523 -7.60 21.67 -15.87
C SER A 523 -7.19 20.37 -16.55
N LEU A 524 -8.05 19.35 -16.49
CA LEU A 524 -7.81 18.08 -17.20
C LEU A 524 -7.76 18.24 -18.71
N ASP A 525 -8.26 19.34 -19.30
CA ASP A 525 -8.21 19.56 -20.75
C ASP A 525 -6.80 19.91 -21.25
N ASN A 526 -5.89 20.29 -20.34
CA ASN A 526 -4.47 20.51 -20.62
C ASN A 526 -3.55 19.73 -19.67
N THR A 527 -4.01 18.60 -19.11
CA THR A 527 -3.21 17.77 -18.22
C THR A 527 -3.22 16.31 -18.67
N ILE A 528 -2.03 15.75 -18.91
CA ILE A 528 -1.84 14.31 -19.06
C ILE A 528 -1.72 13.72 -17.66
N VAL A 529 -2.58 12.76 -17.33
CA VAL A 529 -2.53 12.07 -16.03
C VAL A 529 -2.06 10.64 -16.24
N LEU A 530 -0.93 10.29 -15.65
CA LEU A 530 -0.41 8.93 -15.64
C LEU A 530 -0.64 8.32 -14.25
N PHE A 531 -1.40 7.22 -14.20
CA PHE A 531 -1.52 6.39 -13.02
C PHE A 531 -0.61 5.19 -13.20
N PHE A 532 0.38 5.03 -12.33
CA PHE A 532 1.32 3.93 -12.45
C PHE A 532 1.76 3.39 -11.09
N ALA A 533 2.30 2.17 -11.10
CA ALA A 533 3.07 1.61 -10.01
C ALA A 533 4.37 1.06 -10.58
N ASP A 534 5.44 1.11 -9.79
CA ASP A 534 6.71 0.42 -10.08
C ASP A 534 6.54 -1.11 -10.13
N HIS A 535 5.77 -1.67 -9.20
CA HIS A 535 5.37 -3.07 -9.16
C HIS A 535 4.02 -3.24 -8.43
N GLY A 536 3.42 -4.43 -8.52
CA GLY A 536 2.30 -4.83 -7.68
C GLY A 536 2.72 -5.30 -6.28
N LEU A 537 1.77 -5.70 -5.45
CA LEU A 537 2.04 -6.06 -4.06
C LEU A 537 2.88 -7.36 -3.95
N HIS A 538 4.08 -7.27 -3.37
CA HIS A 538 4.96 -8.41 -3.10
C HIS A 538 4.93 -8.86 -1.62
N MET A 539 3.88 -8.46 -0.90
CA MET A 539 3.68 -8.75 0.52
C MET A 539 2.34 -9.46 0.74
N GLY A 540 2.23 -10.12 1.88
CA GLY A 540 0.98 -10.73 2.32
C GLY A 540 0.68 -12.08 1.69
N LEU A 541 -0.46 -12.65 2.11
CA LEU A 541 -0.81 -14.04 1.83
C LEU A 541 -1.05 -14.29 0.33
N ASN A 542 -1.60 -13.31 -0.39
CA ASN A 542 -1.90 -13.48 -1.81
C ASN A 542 -0.63 -13.70 -2.63
N PHE A 543 0.39 -12.86 -2.43
CA PHE A 543 1.68 -12.97 -3.11
C PHE A 543 2.42 -14.27 -2.72
N LEU A 544 2.48 -14.58 -1.42
CA LEU A 544 3.23 -15.73 -0.91
C LEU A 544 2.67 -17.07 -1.42
N PHE A 545 1.35 -17.23 -1.37
CA PHE A 545 0.71 -18.54 -1.51
C PHE A 545 -0.04 -18.76 -2.81
N THR A 546 -0.15 -17.77 -3.69
CA THR A 546 -0.92 -17.91 -4.93
C THR A 546 -0.12 -17.50 -6.16
N GLN A 547 -0.35 -18.19 -7.28
CA GLN A 547 0.16 -17.80 -8.59
C GLN A 547 -0.43 -16.46 -9.05
N ASN A 548 -1.71 -16.22 -8.77
CA ASN A 548 -2.38 -14.96 -9.07
C ASN A 548 -1.68 -13.75 -8.43
N GLY A 549 -1.29 -13.86 -7.16
CA GLY A 549 -0.55 -12.81 -6.46
C GLY A 549 0.83 -12.53 -7.07
N ARG A 550 1.54 -13.55 -7.56
CA ARG A 550 2.83 -13.38 -8.27
C ARG A 550 2.66 -12.72 -9.64
N ILE A 551 1.60 -13.08 -10.36
CA ILE A 551 1.22 -12.39 -11.60
C ILE A 551 0.87 -10.92 -11.31
N GLU A 552 0.03 -10.65 -10.31
CA GLU A 552 -0.33 -9.28 -9.93
C GLU A 552 0.88 -8.46 -9.47
N HIS A 553 1.85 -9.07 -8.77
CA HIS A 553 3.12 -8.43 -8.42
C HIS A 553 3.88 -7.93 -9.65
N GLN A 554 3.93 -8.72 -10.70
CA GLN A 554 4.65 -8.37 -11.93
C GLN A 554 3.78 -7.61 -12.94
N ASN A 555 2.49 -7.39 -12.67
CA ASN A 555 1.56 -6.64 -13.52
C ASN A 555 1.09 -5.34 -12.83
N PRO A 556 1.98 -4.34 -12.71
CA PRO A 556 1.64 -3.06 -12.08
C PRO A 556 0.55 -2.31 -12.86
N VAL A 557 -0.13 -1.40 -12.17
CA VAL A 557 -1.03 -0.46 -12.84
C VAL A 557 -0.24 0.43 -13.79
N LEU A 558 -0.80 0.66 -14.98
CA LEU A 558 -0.36 1.69 -15.93
C LEU A 558 -1.58 2.14 -16.73
N HIS A 559 -2.02 3.37 -16.49
CA HIS A 559 -3.15 4.02 -17.16
C HIS A 559 -2.77 5.45 -17.54
N ILE A 560 -3.26 5.92 -18.69
CA ILE A 560 -2.98 7.26 -19.19
C ILE A 560 -4.30 7.92 -19.57
N LEU A 561 -4.59 9.09 -18.99
CA LEU A 561 -5.62 9.99 -19.45
C LEU A 561 -4.95 11.11 -20.26
N LEU A 562 -5.23 11.15 -21.56
CA LEU A 562 -4.56 12.03 -22.51
C LEU A 562 -5.55 13.04 -23.13
N PRO A 563 -5.27 14.36 -23.07
CA PRO A 563 -6.06 15.34 -23.80
C PRO A 563 -5.97 15.15 -25.32
N ALA A 564 -7.08 15.34 -26.03
CA ALA A 564 -7.18 15.09 -27.46
C ALA A 564 -6.22 15.95 -28.29
N HIS A 565 -6.01 17.21 -27.90
CA HIS A 565 -5.08 18.10 -28.60
C HIS A 565 -3.62 17.61 -28.50
N VAL A 566 -3.27 16.86 -27.45
CA VAL A 566 -1.97 16.22 -27.31
C VAL A 566 -1.91 14.96 -28.17
N ALA A 567 -2.97 14.14 -28.15
CA ALA A 567 -3.05 12.93 -28.97
C ALA A 567 -2.81 13.22 -30.46
N LEU A 568 -3.39 14.31 -30.98
CA LEU A 568 -3.20 14.78 -32.37
C LEU A 568 -1.76 15.11 -32.74
N ARG A 569 -0.88 15.32 -31.76
CA ARG A 569 0.53 15.68 -31.96
C ARG A 569 1.48 14.49 -31.80
N LEU A 570 1.05 13.44 -31.12
CA LEU A 570 1.92 12.33 -30.68
C LEU A 570 1.58 11.01 -31.38
N HIS A 571 1.08 11.06 -32.62
CA HIS A 571 0.83 9.88 -33.44
C HIS A 571 2.14 9.19 -33.85
N ALA A 572 2.08 7.87 -33.98
CA ALA A 572 3.15 7.08 -34.57
C ALA A 572 3.42 7.53 -36.01
N LYS A 573 4.63 7.23 -36.52
CA LYS A 573 5.02 7.63 -37.89
C LYS A 573 4.11 7.06 -38.98
N ASP A 574 3.49 5.92 -38.72
CA ASP A 574 2.54 5.26 -39.61
C ASP A 574 1.10 5.79 -39.47
N GLY A 575 0.88 6.81 -38.62
CA GLY A 575 -0.41 7.42 -38.36
C GLY A 575 -1.28 6.66 -37.36
N SER A 576 -0.78 5.57 -36.77
CA SER A 576 -1.52 4.80 -35.78
C SER A 576 -1.56 5.49 -34.40
N ASP A 577 -2.56 5.12 -33.60
CA ASP A 577 -2.58 5.43 -32.16
C ASP A 577 -1.78 4.35 -31.43
N GLY A 578 -0.51 4.65 -31.14
CA GLY A 578 0.38 3.70 -30.46
C GLY A 578 -0.08 3.35 -29.05
N LEU A 579 -0.69 4.29 -28.31
CA LEU A 579 -1.20 3.99 -26.97
C LEU A 579 -2.34 2.97 -27.04
N LEU A 580 -3.25 3.13 -28.01
CA LEU A 580 -4.32 2.16 -28.25
C LEU A 580 -3.77 0.82 -28.72
N ALA A 581 -2.80 0.83 -29.65
CA ALA A 581 -2.14 -0.39 -30.13
C ALA A 581 -1.45 -1.15 -28.98
N ASN A 582 -0.89 -0.42 -28.03
CA ASN A 582 -0.13 -0.96 -26.90
C ASN A 582 -0.99 -1.43 -25.72
N GLU A 583 -2.31 -1.22 -25.70
CA GLU A 583 -3.17 -1.68 -24.59
C GLU A 583 -3.07 -3.19 -24.33
N GLN A 584 -2.74 -3.96 -25.37
CA GLN A 584 -2.55 -5.41 -25.32
C GLN A 584 -1.10 -5.85 -25.58
N ALA A 585 -0.14 -4.93 -25.75
CA ALA A 585 1.26 -5.29 -25.99
C ALA A 585 2.02 -5.42 -24.66
N LEU A 586 3.07 -6.24 -24.65
CA LEU A 586 4.00 -6.31 -23.52
C LEU A 586 4.80 -5.02 -23.47
N VAL A 587 4.63 -4.24 -22.40
CA VAL A 587 5.32 -2.97 -22.19
C VAL A 587 5.91 -2.94 -20.79
N THR A 588 6.99 -2.18 -20.63
CA THR A 588 7.67 -2.03 -19.34
C THR A 588 7.90 -0.55 -19.02
N HIS A 589 8.44 -0.29 -17.84
CA HIS A 589 8.77 1.08 -17.43
C HIS A 589 9.88 1.73 -18.25
N TYR A 590 10.67 0.97 -19.01
CA TYR A 590 11.52 1.55 -20.03
C TYR A 590 10.71 2.28 -21.12
N ASN A 591 9.59 1.70 -21.55
CA ASN A 591 8.70 2.38 -22.50
C ASN A 591 8.06 3.62 -21.88
N THR A 592 7.67 3.55 -20.60
CA THR A 592 7.17 4.72 -19.84
C THR A 592 8.22 5.83 -19.77
N HIS A 593 9.49 5.50 -19.51
CA HIS A 593 10.59 6.44 -19.53
C HIS A 593 10.67 7.19 -20.87
N CYS A 594 10.76 6.45 -21.97
CA CYS A 594 10.86 7.04 -23.31
C CYS A 594 9.62 7.88 -23.67
N THR A 595 8.44 7.48 -23.20
CA THR A 595 7.20 8.26 -23.32
C THR A 595 7.30 9.61 -22.61
N LEU A 596 7.84 9.63 -21.38
CA LEU A 596 8.04 10.88 -20.64
C LEU A 596 9.11 11.77 -21.28
N ARG A 597 10.19 11.20 -21.82
CA ARG A 597 11.20 11.96 -22.57
C ARG A 597 10.61 12.65 -23.79
N VAL A 598 9.79 11.93 -24.55
CA VAL A 598 9.02 12.48 -25.68
C VAL A 598 8.11 13.63 -25.24
N LEU A 599 7.44 13.50 -24.10
CA LEU A 599 6.56 14.55 -23.59
C LEU A 599 7.31 15.80 -23.12
N ALA A 600 8.56 15.66 -22.67
CA ALA A 600 9.42 16.78 -22.31
C ALA A 600 9.81 17.63 -23.54
N ASP A 601 10.04 16.99 -24.70
CA ASP A 601 10.32 17.67 -25.97
C ASP A 601 9.56 17.02 -27.15
N MET A 602 8.29 17.40 -27.29
CA MET A 602 7.42 16.86 -28.34
C MET A 602 7.83 17.28 -29.77
N GLU A 603 8.72 18.26 -29.93
CA GLU A 603 9.20 18.69 -31.24
C GLU A 603 10.35 17.81 -31.73
N GLN A 604 11.19 17.35 -30.81
CA GLN A 604 12.30 16.44 -31.10
C GLN A 604 11.88 15.01 -30.78
N TRP A 605 10.96 14.47 -31.58
CA TRP A 605 10.65 13.04 -31.52
C TRP A 605 11.80 12.23 -32.14
N PRO A 606 12.66 11.55 -31.35
CA PRO A 606 13.71 10.75 -31.95
C PRO A 606 13.05 9.59 -32.74
N PRO A 607 13.46 9.34 -33.99
CA PRO A 607 13.09 8.13 -34.71
C PRO A 607 13.46 6.87 -33.91
N SER A 608 12.48 6.04 -33.57
CA SER A 608 12.68 4.74 -32.91
C SER A 608 13.27 3.63 -33.82
N ARG A 609 13.58 3.93 -35.09
CA ARG A 609 13.84 2.90 -36.12
C ARG A 609 14.99 1.94 -35.80
N ASP A 610 15.95 2.36 -34.98
CA ASP A 610 17.13 1.57 -34.61
C ASP A 610 17.26 1.33 -33.09
N SER A 611 16.27 1.75 -32.29
CA SER A 611 16.26 1.52 -30.84
C SER A 611 15.77 0.11 -30.51
N PRO A 612 16.30 -0.54 -29.45
CA PRO A 612 15.68 -1.72 -28.88
C PRO A 612 14.21 -1.47 -28.51
N TYR A 613 13.34 -2.48 -28.59
CA TYR A 613 11.90 -2.32 -28.33
C TYR A 613 11.58 -1.76 -26.93
N TRP A 614 12.39 -2.11 -25.92
CA TRP A 614 12.26 -1.55 -24.58
C TRP A 614 12.60 -0.05 -24.51
N ASP A 615 13.38 0.49 -25.46
CA ASP A 615 13.75 1.92 -25.55
C ASP A 615 12.80 2.73 -26.47
N MET A 616 11.64 2.17 -26.81
CA MET A 616 10.62 2.86 -27.62
C MET A 616 9.53 3.47 -26.73
N SER A 617 9.00 4.63 -27.13
CA SER A 617 7.86 5.25 -26.43
C SER A 617 6.57 4.45 -26.63
N LEU A 618 5.60 4.63 -25.72
CA LEU A 618 4.28 4.02 -25.80
C LEU A 618 3.41 4.60 -26.91
N PHE A 619 3.82 5.71 -27.51
CA PHE A 619 3.13 6.30 -28.66
C PHE A 619 3.49 5.64 -29.99
N GLU A 620 4.50 4.77 -30.02
CA GLU A 620 4.80 3.90 -31.16
C GLU A 620 4.28 2.48 -30.85
N PRO A 621 3.61 1.81 -31.81
CA PRO A 621 3.15 0.44 -31.63
C PRO A 621 4.30 -0.53 -31.33
N GLN A 622 4.13 -1.32 -30.27
CA GLN A 622 5.01 -2.44 -29.93
C GLN A 622 4.57 -3.71 -30.67
N PRO A 623 5.52 -4.58 -31.09
CA PRO A 623 5.18 -5.89 -31.60
C PRO A 623 4.35 -6.70 -30.59
N ARG A 624 3.35 -7.44 -31.09
CA ARG A 624 2.51 -8.29 -30.24
C ARG A 624 3.29 -9.46 -29.64
N ASN A 625 4.25 -10.00 -30.38
CA ASN A 625 5.04 -11.21 -30.07
C ASN A 625 6.39 -10.93 -29.41
N LEU A 626 6.50 -9.84 -28.63
CA LEU A 626 7.71 -9.59 -27.84
C LEU A 626 7.88 -10.66 -26.76
N THR A 627 9.09 -11.20 -26.68
CA THR A 627 9.55 -12.00 -25.54
C THR A 627 9.86 -11.08 -24.35
N CYS A 628 9.87 -11.64 -23.15
CA CYS A 628 10.30 -10.95 -21.94
C CYS A 628 11.71 -10.36 -22.11
N GLU A 629 12.64 -11.11 -22.69
CA GLU A 629 14.01 -10.64 -22.94
C GLU A 629 14.02 -9.43 -23.88
N ALA A 630 13.26 -9.47 -24.98
CA ALA A 630 13.14 -8.36 -25.93
C ALA A 630 12.48 -7.11 -25.31
N ALA A 631 11.66 -7.28 -24.28
CA ALA A 631 11.05 -6.21 -23.50
C ALA A 631 11.93 -5.73 -22.32
N GLY A 632 13.15 -6.25 -22.16
CA GLY A 632 14.08 -5.88 -21.09
C GLY A 632 13.79 -6.53 -19.73
N ILE A 633 12.98 -7.59 -19.71
CA ILE A 633 12.61 -8.33 -18.49
C ILE A 633 13.55 -9.53 -18.35
N ARG A 634 14.25 -9.62 -17.20
CA ARG A 634 15.09 -10.78 -16.89
C ARG A 634 14.21 -12.03 -16.70
N SER A 635 14.71 -13.19 -17.14
CA SER A 635 13.98 -14.46 -17.10
C SER A 635 13.42 -14.82 -15.71
N ILE A 636 14.12 -14.47 -14.64
CA ILE A 636 13.68 -14.71 -13.25
C ILE A 636 12.42 -13.92 -12.84
N TYR A 637 12.08 -12.83 -13.55
CA TYR A 637 10.92 -11.99 -13.26
C TYR A 637 9.78 -12.18 -14.27
N CYS A 638 10.06 -12.77 -15.43
CA CYS A 638 9.06 -13.00 -16.47
C CYS A 638 7.87 -13.83 -15.93
N GLN A 639 6.66 -13.28 -15.99
CA GLN A 639 5.40 -13.99 -15.69
C GLN A 639 4.58 -14.27 -16.96
N CYS A 640 5.25 -14.37 -18.11
CA CYS A 640 4.66 -14.67 -19.40
C CYS A 640 4.92 -16.13 -19.79
N GLU A 641 3.90 -16.79 -20.33
CA GLU A 641 4.04 -17.86 -21.30
C GLU A 641 4.24 -17.19 -22.67
N GLU A 642 5.38 -17.49 -23.30
CA GLU A 642 5.79 -16.95 -24.62
C GLU A 642 5.32 -17.84 -25.78
#